data_AF-A0A6A2RJ65-F1
#
_entry.id   AF-A0A6A2RJ65-F1
#
_cell.length_a   1.000
_cell.length_b   1.000
_cell.length_c   1.000
_cell.angle_alpha   90.00
_cell.angle_beta   90.00
_cell.angle_gamma   90.00
#
_symmetry.space_group_name_H-M   'P 1'
#
loop_
_entity.id
_entity.type
_entity.pdbx_description
1 polymer ?
#
loop_
_entity_poly.entity_id
_entity_poly.type
_entity_poly.pdbx_seq_one_letter_code
_entity_poly.pdbx_strand_id
1 'polypeptide(L)'
;MKGFEHNLVMTMDYHDGLLCVGTNGKGMKVLSLADGHMENFSYKEKKRYSIGCNTITSFLYDKGIWWIGTQFGGLNYTPLVGEKFSYYDWKDFYSTDYNIRSFCQLKSGNKLIGTRTGLFYISEKENRIKKFISEDESSPLRSDIILCIKELSNNSILISTYGGGVYLFDENSLTLKDFSKEEPLLYGCFFQFAEDQEGNLWFASTDGVYRCSMQGKLLKKYDVSNSGLTNNTVFYVYPDSIGRLWIGTYSGLFLMDIETGKIRSDCFSSPIQSTVKYIMEDSKNNIWICSENGLYKINQDLTINKHYTKGDILPDNIVLSILEDKQGNFWITTLKEIVKFDSTESIHYTYRRMDGLIGTDFNNNVYQLDSNIIWWANEGGLIYTSEDDTNVDVKSVKHPIVSSYLIDKMEYDPTFRNQSEAITLYKDNTLCFKFSNLDYSLPYANYYEYKLEGYDKDWVKQTGVNEVIYYNLPSGKYVFKIRASENSEPAQQWSVSVHKSYFTFVMILLVIVVIGALMVYFYGKIRSLQKRMKEERLILGSVVRQQNKAKEIQATLPEEKVGDIMDELLDYMKREKPYLNSKLSISEVASQLGCTELELSQLLNSHMKVNFANFINVYRVKEIKLRLTQENLSKYTLKALSEQCGFNSKTTFYRVFKNVTGMPPMEYCKKLNLVVDENGE
;
A
#
# COMPACT_ATOMS: atom_id res chain seq x y z
N MET A 1 10.30 -47.40 35.75
CA MET A 1 9.78 -46.39 34.80
C MET A 1 8.97 -47.10 33.73
N LYS A 2 7.64 -47.20 33.90
CA LYS A 2 6.75 -47.63 32.81
C LYS A 2 6.63 -46.48 31.82
N GLY A 3 6.82 -46.72 30.52
CA GLY A 3 6.58 -45.72 29.46
C GLY A 3 7.72 -45.46 28.47
N PHE A 4 8.95 -45.88 28.76
CA PHE A 4 10.07 -45.86 27.80
C PHE A 4 10.35 -47.22 27.15
N GLU A 5 9.57 -48.24 27.51
CA GLU A 5 9.70 -49.59 27.00
C GLU A 5 9.54 -49.60 25.47
N HIS A 6 10.57 -50.12 24.77
CA HIS A 6 10.68 -50.22 23.31
C HIS A 6 10.83 -48.88 22.54
N ASN A 7 11.28 -47.79 23.17
CA ASN A 7 11.59 -46.55 22.46
C ASN A 7 13.11 -46.37 22.33
N LEU A 8 13.60 -46.15 21.11
CA LEU A 8 14.98 -45.70 20.91
C LEU A 8 15.07 -44.23 21.29
N VAL A 9 15.77 -43.94 22.39
CA VAL A 9 16.04 -42.56 22.84
C VAL A 9 17.18 -41.99 21.99
N MET A 10 16.94 -40.84 21.38
CA MET A 10 17.88 -40.16 20.48
C MET A 10 18.60 -39.01 21.16
N THR A 11 17.89 -38.31 22.06
CA THR A 11 18.40 -37.14 22.77
C THR A 11 17.65 -36.97 24.09
N MET A 12 18.28 -36.35 25.07
CA MET A 12 17.69 -35.98 26.35
C MET A 12 18.26 -34.65 26.80
N ASP A 13 17.43 -33.84 27.44
CA ASP A 13 17.85 -32.59 28.04
C ASP A 13 16.98 -32.29 29.27
N TYR A 14 17.49 -31.46 30.18
CA TYR A 14 16.85 -31.19 31.46
C TYR A 14 16.96 -29.72 31.85
N HIS A 15 15.81 -29.08 32.09
CA HIS A 15 15.73 -27.74 32.66
C HIS A 15 14.48 -27.53 33.51
N ASP A 16 14.60 -26.70 34.54
CA ASP A 16 13.51 -26.23 35.41
C ASP A 16 12.61 -27.35 35.97
N GLY A 17 13.21 -28.49 36.34
CA GLY A 17 12.47 -29.64 36.90
C GLY A 17 11.78 -30.52 35.85
N LEU A 18 11.95 -30.23 34.56
CA LEU A 18 11.41 -31.01 33.44
C LEU A 18 12.55 -31.77 32.73
N LEU A 19 12.40 -33.10 32.64
CA LEU A 19 13.25 -33.96 31.83
C LEU A 19 12.57 -34.22 30.47
N CYS A 20 13.16 -33.67 29.42
CA CYS A 20 12.70 -33.84 28.05
C CYS A 20 13.46 -34.99 27.37
N VAL A 21 12.73 -35.96 26.82
CA VAL A 21 13.30 -37.14 26.17
C VAL A 21 12.78 -37.25 24.74
N GLY A 22 13.70 -37.16 23.78
CA GLY A 22 13.43 -37.28 22.36
C GLY A 22 13.59 -38.73 21.90
N THR A 23 12.61 -39.24 21.17
CA THR A 23 12.61 -40.63 20.71
C THR A 23 12.66 -40.72 19.18
N ASN A 24 13.02 -41.90 18.67
CA ASN A 24 12.87 -42.24 17.26
C ASN A 24 11.47 -42.81 17.02
N GLY A 25 10.58 -42.01 16.42
CA GLY A 25 9.28 -42.45 15.94
C GLY A 25 8.11 -42.33 16.91
N LYS A 26 8.32 -41.97 18.19
CA LYS A 26 7.23 -41.70 19.16
C LYS A 26 7.17 -40.28 19.69
N GLY A 27 7.94 -39.36 19.11
CA GLY A 27 7.96 -37.95 19.48
C GLY A 27 8.78 -37.68 20.74
N MET A 28 8.35 -36.67 21.50
CA MET A 28 8.99 -36.19 22.71
C MET A 28 8.16 -36.58 23.94
N LYS A 29 8.84 -36.97 25.01
CA LYS A 29 8.25 -37.21 26.33
C LYS A 29 8.80 -36.18 27.31
N VAL A 30 7.92 -35.52 28.04
CA VAL A 30 8.30 -34.57 29.09
C VAL A 30 7.90 -35.16 30.43
N LEU A 31 8.89 -35.36 31.30
CA LEU A 31 8.70 -35.88 32.65
C LEU A 31 8.93 -34.74 33.64
N SER A 32 7.91 -34.39 34.42
CA SER A 32 8.09 -33.54 35.59
C SER A 32 8.74 -34.34 36.71
N LEU A 33 9.89 -33.88 37.18
CA LEU A 33 10.63 -34.51 38.27
C LEU A 33 10.02 -34.20 39.64
N ALA A 34 9.14 -33.20 39.73
CA ALA A 34 8.49 -32.81 40.98
C ALA A 34 7.38 -33.78 41.42
N ASP A 35 6.55 -34.22 40.47
CA ASP A 35 5.37 -35.05 40.71
C ASP A 35 5.40 -36.38 39.93
N GLY A 36 6.39 -36.59 39.06
CA GLY A 36 6.51 -37.78 38.22
C GLY A 36 5.51 -37.82 37.07
N HIS A 37 4.76 -36.73 36.81
CA HIS A 37 3.81 -36.66 35.71
C HIS A 37 4.55 -36.70 34.36
N MET A 38 4.07 -37.51 33.43
CA MET A 38 4.67 -37.68 32.11
C MET A 38 3.67 -37.32 31.01
N GLU A 39 4.04 -36.36 30.18
CA GLU A 39 3.30 -36.00 28.98
C GLU A 39 4.02 -36.49 27.73
N ASN A 40 3.24 -36.83 26.69
CA ASN A 40 3.76 -37.29 25.42
C ASN A 40 3.29 -36.36 24.30
N PHE A 41 4.25 -35.79 23.58
CA PHE A 41 4.06 -34.93 22.43
C PHE A 41 4.47 -35.68 21.17
N SER A 42 3.49 -35.98 20.31
CA SER A 42 3.71 -36.68 19.05
C SER A 42 3.16 -35.86 17.88
N TYR A 43 3.72 -36.09 16.69
CA TYR A 43 3.17 -35.60 15.43
C TYR A 43 1.71 -36.01 15.28
N LYS A 44 0.84 -35.03 15.09
CA LYS A 44 -0.58 -35.19 14.77
C LYS A 44 -0.85 -34.35 13.53
N GLU A 45 -1.07 -35.01 12.39
CA GLU A 45 -1.23 -34.37 11.08
C GLU A 45 -2.28 -33.24 11.07
N LYS A 46 -3.39 -33.44 11.78
CA LYS A 46 -4.47 -32.46 11.87
C LYS A 46 -4.32 -31.42 12.98
N LYS A 47 -3.42 -31.63 13.95
CA LYS A 47 -3.23 -30.68 15.05
C LYS A 47 -2.13 -29.70 14.66
N ARG A 48 -2.50 -28.42 14.53
CA ARG A 48 -1.60 -27.36 14.05
C ARG A 48 -0.30 -27.24 14.86
N TYR A 49 -0.40 -27.24 16.19
CA TYR A 49 0.75 -27.09 17.10
C TYR A 49 1.28 -28.43 17.55
N SER A 50 1.66 -29.20 16.54
CA SER A 50 2.29 -30.49 16.70
C SER A 50 3.77 -30.37 16.34
N ILE A 51 4.61 -31.17 16.99
CA ILE A 51 6.02 -31.31 16.59
C ILE A 51 6.05 -31.79 15.14
N GLY A 52 6.84 -31.16 14.27
CA GLY A 52 6.85 -31.46 12.82
C GLY A 52 7.22 -32.89 12.42
N CYS A 53 7.76 -33.70 13.33
CA CYS A 53 8.00 -35.13 13.11
C CYS A 53 8.13 -35.87 14.46
N ASN A 54 7.88 -37.18 14.45
CA ASN A 54 8.03 -38.04 15.62
C ASN A 54 9.47 -38.47 15.92
N THR A 55 10.44 -38.12 15.07
CA THR A 55 11.86 -38.44 15.32
C THR A 55 12.60 -37.18 15.74
N ILE A 56 12.88 -37.10 17.04
CA ILE A 56 13.56 -35.97 17.68
C ILE A 56 15.04 -36.26 17.74
N THR A 57 15.87 -35.35 17.23
CA THR A 57 17.32 -35.57 17.08
C THR A 57 18.14 -34.72 18.03
N SER A 58 17.66 -33.56 18.45
CA SER A 58 18.36 -32.68 19.39
C SER A 58 17.40 -31.79 20.17
N PHE A 59 17.84 -31.41 21.38
CA PHE A 59 17.27 -30.34 22.17
C PHE A 59 18.31 -29.26 22.42
N LEU A 60 17.85 -28.02 22.58
CA LEU A 60 18.60 -26.91 23.12
C LEU A 60 17.62 -25.99 23.85
N TYR A 61 17.92 -25.64 25.09
CA TYR A 61 17.18 -24.61 25.80
C TYR A 61 18.00 -23.33 25.89
N ASP A 62 17.40 -22.21 25.48
CA ASP A 62 18.00 -20.89 25.58
C ASP A 62 16.97 -19.90 26.13
N LYS A 63 17.23 -19.34 27.31
CA LYS A 63 16.43 -18.28 27.95
C LYS A 63 14.91 -18.53 27.95
N GLY A 64 14.46 -19.74 28.23
CA GLY A 64 13.01 -20.07 28.25
C GLY A 64 12.46 -20.61 26.92
N ILE A 65 13.26 -20.63 25.85
CA ILE A 65 12.90 -21.24 24.56
C ILE A 65 13.51 -22.63 24.48
N TRP A 66 12.68 -23.65 24.29
CA TRP A 66 13.11 -24.96 23.83
C TRP A 66 13.21 -24.96 22.31
N TRP A 67 14.36 -25.33 21.79
CA TRP A 67 14.62 -25.61 20.39
C TRP A 67 14.70 -27.12 20.20
N ILE A 68 13.90 -27.65 19.28
CA ILE A 68 13.69 -29.08 19.07
C ILE A 68 14.04 -29.40 17.62
N GLY A 69 15.18 -30.06 17.44
CA GLY A 69 15.61 -30.58 16.15
C GLY A 69 14.88 -31.88 15.82
N THR A 70 14.38 -31.99 14.59
CA THR A 70 13.71 -33.19 14.09
C THR A 70 14.35 -33.65 12.79
N GLN A 71 14.32 -34.97 12.52
CA GLN A 71 15.03 -35.55 11.37
C GLN A 71 14.50 -35.06 10.01
N PHE A 72 13.19 -34.80 9.90
CA PHE A 72 12.53 -34.38 8.65
C PHE A 72 11.66 -33.12 8.77
N GLY A 73 11.28 -32.73 9.99
CA GLY A 73 10.46 -31.54 10.25
C GLY A 73 11.27 -30.27 10.52
N GLY A 74 12.60 -30.31 10.32
CA GLY A 74 13.50 -29.20 10.60
C GLY A 74 13.56 -28.85 12.10
N LEU A 75 13.52 -27.55 12.39
CA LEU A 75 13.62 -26.99 13.73
C LEU A 75 12.24 -26.52 14.22
N ASN A 76 11.85 -26.99 15.40
CA ASN A 76 10.66 -26.54 16.11
C ASN A 76 11.12 -25.76 17.35
N TYR A 77 10.35 -24.81 17.86
CA TYR A 77 10.69 -24.15 19.10
C TYR A 77 9.46 -23.73 19.91
N THR A 78 9.61 -23.57 21.22
CA THR A 78 8.56 -23.03 22.10
C THR A 78 8.75 -21.52 22.23
N PRO A 79 7.84 -20.68 21.69
CA PRO A 79 7.99 -19.24 21.80
C PRO A 79 7.93 -18.80 23.28
N LEU A 80 8.80 -17.85 23.63
CA LEU A 80 8.96 -17.28 24.99
C LEU A 80 7.69 -16.56 25.48
N VAL A 81 6.95 -15.99 24.53
CA VAL A 81 5.59 -15.47 24.71
C VAL A 81 4.68 -16.46 23.98
N GLY A 82 3.72 -17.06 24.69
CA GLY A 82 2.74 -17.96 24.09
C GLY A 82 1.95 -17.29 22.97
N GLU A 83 1.24 -18.09 22.18
CA GLU A 83 0.36 -17.53 21.16
C GLU A 83 -0.72 -16.69 21.82
N LYS A 84 -0.88 -15.45 21.32
CA LYS A 84 -1.93 -14.56 21.82
C LYS A 84 -3.29 -15.03 21.34
N PHE A 85 -3.34 -15.72 20.19
CA PHE A 85 -4.57 -16.28 19.64
C PHE A 85 -4.45 -17.78 19.48
N SER A 86 -5.45 -18.49 20.00
CA SER A 86 -5.59 -19.93 19.88
C SER A 86 -6.78 -20.29 19.00
N TYR A 87 -6.77 -21.50 18.46
CA TYR A 87 -7.88 -22.08 17.73
C TYR A 87 -8.61 -23.08 18.61
N TYR A 88 -9.93 -23.08 18.55
CA TYR A 88 -10.75 -23.97 19.35
C TYR A 88 -10.74 -25.39 18.79
N ASP A 89 -10.23 -26.33 19.57
CA ASP A 89 -10.30 -27.75 19.27
C ASP A 89 -10.83 -28.50 20.50
N TRP A 90 -11.68 -29.50 20.26
CA TRP A 90 -12.20 -30.36 21.32
C TRP A 90 -12.35 -31.80 20.83
N LYS A 91 -11.51 -32.69 21.38
CA LYS A 91 -11.45 -34.13 21.03
C LYS A 91 -11.24 -34.33 19.52
N ASP A 92 -12.27 -34.81 18.83
CA ASP A 92 -12.26 -35.10 17.38
C ASP A 92 -12.83 -33.94 16.55
N PHE A 93 -13.26 -32.85 17.20
CA PHE A 93 -13.62 -31.61 16.53
C PHE A 93 -12.42 -30.67 16.50
N TYR A 94 -11.93 -30.39 15.29
CA TYR A 94 -10.89 -29.40 15.04
C TYR A 94 -11.54 -28.23 14.32
N SER A 95 -11.58 -27.03 14.91
CA SER A 95 -12.30 -25.92 14.25
C SER A 95 -11.64 -25.54 12.92
N THR A 96 -10.33 -25.76 12.79
CA THR A 96 -9.57 -25.50 11.57
C THR A 96 -9.94 -26.37 10.37
N ASP A 97 -10.62 -27.50 10.60
CA ASP A 97 -11.17 -28.34 9.53
C ASP A 97 -12.41 -27.69 8.89
N TYR A 98 -12.94 -26.61 9.49
CA TYR A 98 -14.20 -26.00 9.09
C TYR A 98 -14.09 -24.49 8.87
N ASN A 99 -14.93 -24.03 7.94
CA ASN A 99 -15.13 -22.62 7.68
C ASN A 99 -16.19 -22.07 8.63
N ILE A 100 -15.74 -21.42 9.70
CA ILE A 100 -16.60 -20.97 10.79
C ILE A 100 -17.22 -19.63 10.42
N ARG A 101 -18.55 -19.56 10.48
CA ARG A 101 -19.34 -18.37 10.11
C ARG A 101 -19.96 -17.67 11.30
N SER A 102 -20.40 -18.44 12.30
CA SER A 102 -21.08 -17.91 13.47
C SER A 102 -20.75 -18.73 14.71
N PHE A 103 -20.63 -18.07 15.84
CA PHE A 103 -20.40 -18.69 17.13
C PHE A 103 -21.33 -18.11 18.19
N CYS A 104 -21.79 -18.97 19.10
CA CYS A 104 -22.52 -18.56 20.28
C CYS A 104 -22.17 -19.49 21.45
N GLN A 105 -21.75 -18.91 22.57
CA GLN A 105 -21.64 -19.63 23.84
C GLN A 105 -22.97 -19.48 24.60
N LEU A 106 -23.58 -20.59 24.96
CA LEU A 106 -24.82 -20.61 25.73
C LEU A 106 -24.53 -20.33 27.20
N LYS A 107 -25.51 -19.84 27.96
CA LYS A 107 -25.39 -19.62 29.41
C LYS A 107 -24.98 -20.86 30.21
N SER A 108 -25.27 -22.06 29.70
CA SER A 108 -24.82 -23.34 30.25
C SER A 108 -23.29 -23.55 30.19
N GLY A 109 -22.61 -22.78 29.32
CA GLY A 109 -21.21 -22.91 28.92
C GLY A 109 -21.01 -23.75 27.65
N ASN A 110 -22.07 -24.37 27.13
CA ASN A 110 -22.02 -25.16 25.90
C ASN A 110 -21.89 -24.25 24.67
N LYS A 111 -21.36 -24.80 23.58
CA LYS A 111 -20.98 -24.02 22.39
C LYS A 111 -21.79 -24.46 21.19
N LEU A 112 -22.32 -23.47 20.47
CA LEU A 112 -22.88 -23.64 19.13
C LEU A 112 -21.94 -23.00 18.11
N ILE A 113 -21.52 -23.80 17.15
CA ILE A 113 -20.58 -23.41 16.11
C ILE A 113 -21.26 -23.65 14.76
N GLY A 114 -21.56 -22.56 14.06
CA GLY A 114 -22.12 -22.58 12.72
C GLY A 114 -21.03 -22.49 11.66
N THR A 115 -21.07 -23.40 10.70
CA THR A 115 -20.08 -23.49 9.62
C THR A 115 -20.77 -23.41 8.26
N ARG A 116 -20.00 -23.54 7.17
CA ARG A 116 -20.55 -23.75 5.81
C ARG A 116 -21.01 -25.19 5.54
N THR A 117 -20.82 -26.09 6.50
CA THR A 117 -21.01 -27.55 6.38
C THR A 117 -21.87 -28.11 7.51
N GLY A 118 -22.71 -27.26 8.10
CA GLY A 118 -23.65 -27.62 9.16
C GLY A 118 -23.44 -26.86 10.47
N LEU A 119 -24.20 -27.29 11.46
CA LEU A 119 -24.18 -26.78 12.83
C LEU A 119 -23.56 -27.82 13.76
N PHE A 120 -22.70 -27.37 14.67
CA PHE A 120 -22.12 -28.21 15.72
C PHE A 120 -22.54 -27.69 17.09
N TYR A 121 -22.99 -28.62 17.92
CA TYR A 121 -23.19 -28.43 19.36
C TYR A 121 -22.11 -29.18 20.11
N ILE A 122 -21.42 -28.49 21.03
CA ILE A 122 -20.34 -29.06 21.83
C ILE A 122 -20.60 -28.77 23.30
N SER A 123 -20.70 -29.85 24.09
CA SER A 123 -20.69 -29.81 25.55
C SER A 123 -19.43 -30.46 26.09
N GLU A 124 -18.55 -29.64 26.65
CA GLU A 124 -17.30 -30.10 27.27
C GLU A 124 -17.57 -30.85 28.57
N LYS A 125 -18.51 -30.35 29.38
CA LYS A 125 -18.92 -30.94 30.67
C LYS A 125 -19.53 -32.33 30.50
N GLU A 126 -20.42 -32.49 29.53
CA GLU A 126 -21.07 -33.78 29.23
C GLU A 126 -20.27 -34.62 28.23
N ASN A 127 -19.13 -34.09 27.77
CA ASN A 127 -18.22 -34.76 26.84
C ASN A 127 -18.89 -35.17 25.51
N ARG A 128 -19.80 -34.34 25.01
CA ARG A 128 -20.72 -34.64 23.90
C ARG A 128 -20.53 -33.66 22.74
N ILE A 129 -20.55 -34.20 21.52
CA ILE A 129 -20.56 -33.43 20.27
C ILE A 129 -21.78 -33.92 19.46
N LYS A 130 -22.61 -33.00 18.96
CA LYS A 130 -23.70 -33.30 18.03
C LYS A 130 -23.58 -32.42 16.80
N LYS A 131 -23.68 -33.02 15.62
CA LYS A 131 -23.66 -32.35 14.33
C LYS A 131 -25.06 -32.37 13.71
N PHE A 132 -25.45 -31.28 13.07
CA PHE A 132 -26.65 -31.18 12.25
C PHE A 132 -26.21 -30.80 10.83
N ILE A 133 -26.60 -31.61 9.85
CA ILE A 133 -26.32 -31.39 8.41
C ILE A 133 -27.59 -31.64 7.60
N SER A 134 -27.66 -31.07 6.40
CA SER A 134 -28.83 -31.18 5.53
C SER A 134 -28.99 -32.56 4.89
N GLU A 135 -27.89 -33.28 4.67
CA GLU A 135 -27.90 -34.64 4.10
C GLU A 135 -28.40 -35.71 5.09
N ASP A 136 -28.43 -35.40 6.39
CA ASP A 136 -28.92 -36.33 7.42
C ASP A 136 -30.44 -36.24 7.50
N GLU A 137 -31.15 -37.31 7.14
CA GLU A 137 -32.62 -37.35 7.18
C GLU A 137 -33.20 -37.09 8.57
N SER A 138 -32.42 -37.30 9.64
CA SER A 138 -32.84 -37.00 11.01
C SER A 138 -32.71 -35.53 11.40
N SER A 139 -32.04 -34.73 10.56
CA SER A 139 -31.81 -33.31 10.75
C SER A 139 -32.83 -32.48 9.95
N PRO A 140 -33.53 -31.52 10.58
CA PRO A 140 -34.50 -30.66 9.89
C PRO A 140 -33.82 -29.50 9.12
N LEU A 141 -32.49 -29.48 9.09
CA LEU A 141 -31.69 -28.44 8.46
C LEU A 141 -31.85 -28.52 6.93
N ARG A 142 -32.28 -27.43 6.29
CA ARG A 142 -32.44 -27.34 4.83
C ARG A 142 -31.19 -26.78 4.13
N SER A 143 -30.31 -26.13 4.88
CA SER A 143 -29.07 -25.54 4.36
C SER A 143 -27.96 -25.64 5.40
N ASP A 144 -26.80 -26.13 4.97
CA ASP A 144 -25.62 -26.31 5.81
C ASP A 144 -24.85 -25.02 6.10
N ILE A 145 -25.19 -23.91 5.44
CA ILE A 145 -24.50 -22.64 5.63
C ILE A 145 -25.19 -21.87 6.74
N ILE A 146 -24.64 -21.97 7.94
CA ILE A 146 -25.12 -21.27 9.12
C ILE A 146 -24.54 -19.85 9.13
N LEU A 147 -25.39 -18.82 9.20
CA LEU A 147 -24.97 -17.42 9.06
C LEU A 147 -24.94 -16.66 10.39
N CYS A 148 -25.92 -16.89 11.26
CA CYS A 148 -26.01 -16.23 12.55
C CYS A 148 -26.64 -17.15 13.60
N ILE A 149 -26.10 -17.14 14.81
CA ILE A 149 -26.61 -17.84 15.98
C ILE A 149 -26.68 -16.80 17.10
N LYS A 150 -27.83 -16.63 17.74
CA LYS A 150 -27.97 -15.77 18.93
C LYS A 150 -28.97 -16.37 19.91
N GLU A 151 -28.64 -16.25 21.18
CA GLU A 151 -29.59 -16.39 22.29
C GLU A 151 -30.34 -15.07 22.48
N LEU A 152 -31.66 -15.14 22.49
CA LEU A 152 -32.57 -14.00 22.66
C LEU A 152 -32.84 -13.68 24.13
N SER A 153 -33.47 -12.54 24.41
CA SER A 153 -33.86 -12.12 25.76
C SER A 153 -34.72 -13.15 26.51
N ASN A 154 -35.54 -13.91 25.78
CA ASN A 154 -36.41 -14.97 26.31
C ASN A 154 -35.72 -16.34 26.44
N ASN A 155 -34.39 -16.39 26.33
CA ASN A 155 -33.55 -17.60 26.31
C ASN A 155 -33.79 -18.54 25.11
N SER A 156 -34.55 -18.11 24.10
CA SER A 156 -34.67 -18.89 22.86
C SER A 156 -33.40 -18.73 22.04
N ILE A 157 -32.92 -19.82 21.46
CA ILE A 157 -31.74 -19.81 20.60
C ILE A 157 -32.20 -19.86 19.15
N LEU A 158 -31.93 -18.80 18.40
CA LEU A 158 -32.26 -18.69 16.99
C LEU A 158 -31.03 -18.92 16.13
N ILE A 159 -31.25 -19.61 15.02
CA ILE A 159 -30.23 -19.96 14.03
C ILE A 159 -30.74 -19.58 12.65
N SER A 160 -30.01 -18.71 11.95
CA SER A 160 -30.31 -18.35 10.57
C SER A 160 -29.34 -19.00 9.59
N THR A 161 -29.85 -19.32 8.40
CA THR A 161 -29.09 -20.04 7.36
C THR A 161 -29.15 -19.33 6.02
N TYR A 162 -28.25 -19.71 5.10
CA TYR A 162 -28.30 -19.27 3.71
C TYR A 162 -29.25 -20.19 2.92
N GLY A 163 -30.52 -19.80 2.80
CA GLY A 163 -31.51 -20.49 1.96
C GLY A 163 -32.26 -21.64 2.65
N GLY A 164 -32.06 -21.84 3.95
CA GLY A 164 -32.83 -22.78 4.77
C GLY A 164 -33.75 -22.11 5.79
N GLY A 165 -33.85 -20.77 5.77
CA GLY A 165 -34.66 -20.02 6.71
C GLY A 165 -34.06 -19.94 8.11
N VAL A 166 -34.95 -19.88 9.11
CA VAL A 166 -34.65 -19.63 10.53
C VAL A 166 -35.18 -20.77 11.40
N TYR A 167 -34.35 -21.22 12.34
CA TYR A 167 -34.63 -22.33 13.24
C TYR A 167 -34.55 -21.91 14.69
N LEU A 168 -35.37 -22.55 15.53
CA LEU A 168 -35.24 -22.60 16.98
C LEU A 168 -34.44 -23.83 17.38
N PHE A 169 -33.42 -23.63 18.21
CA PHE A 169 -32.64 -24.70 18.81
C PHE A 169 -33.05 -24.90 20.27
N ASP A 170 -33.36 -26.15 20.63
CA ASP A 170 -33.60 -26.55 22.01
C ASP A 170 -32.40 -27.34 22.52
N GLU A 171 -31.68 -26.77 23.49
CA GLU A 171 -30.50 -27.38 24.11
C GLU A 171 -30.82 -28.66 24.87
N ASN A 172 -32.00 -28.78 25.51
CA ASN A 172 -32.33 -29.94 26.33
C ASN A 172 -32.58 -31.19 25.49
N SER A 173 -33.36 -31.02 24.42
CA SER A 173 -33.66 -32.13 23.49
C SER A 173 -32.59 -32.26 22.38
N LEU A 174 -31.74 -31.26 22.22
CA LEU A 174 -30.82 -31.09 21.09
C LEU A 174 -31.56 -31.23 19.76
N THR A 175 -32.69 -30.55 19.61
CA THR A 175 -33.48 -30.56 18.36
C THR A 175 -33.54 -29.17 17.74
N LEU A 176 -33.72 -29.16 16.43
CA LEU A 176 -34.00 -27.96 15.65
C LEU A 176 -35.46 -28.00 15.23
N LYS A 177 -36.12 -26.84 15.21
CA LYS A 177 -37.50 -26.69 14.74
C LYS A 177 -37.60 -25.41 13.93
N ASP A 178 -38.51 -25.36 12.95
CA ASP A 178 -38.76 -24.13 12.22
C ASP A 178 -39.24 -23.04 13.17
N PHE A 179 -38.65 -21.85 13.06
CA PHE A 179 -39.04 -20.71 13.88
C PHE A 179 -40.45 -20.21 13.54
N SER A 180 -40.83 -20.29 12.27
CA SER A 180 -42.12 -19.85 11.76
C SER A 180 -42.57 -20.71 10.59
N LYS A 181 -43.88 -20.70 10.33
CA LYS A 181 -44.48 -21.32 9.14
C LYS A 181 -44.62 -20.34 7.96
N GLU A 182 -44.28 -19.07 8.16
CA GLU A 182 -44.27 -18.06 7.10
C GLU A 182 -43.17 -18.39 6.08
N GLU A 183 -43.52 -18.43 4.80
CA GLU A 183 -42.64 -18.88 3.71
C GLU A 183 -41.26 -18.19 3.71
N PRO A 184 -41.13 -16.84 3.89
CA PRO A 184 -39.82 -16.20 3.92
C PRO A 184 -38.92 -16.71 5.04
N LEU A 185 -39.48 -17.06 6.20
CA LEU A 185 -38.72 -17.57 7.34
C LEU A 185 -38.39 -19.06 7.23
N LEU A 186 -39.01 -19.80 6.29
CA LEU A 186 -38.72 -21.20 6.01
C LEU A 186 -37.59 -21.38 4.98
N TYR A 187 -37.49 -20.49 4.00
CA TYR A 187 -36.61 -20.66 2.83
C TYR A 187 -35.70 -19.45 2.55
N GLY A 188 -35.87 -18.36 3.29
CA GLY A 188 -35.08 -17.14 3.08
C GLY A 188 -33.61 -17.27 3.45
N CYS A 189 -32.80 -16.37 2.90
CA CYS A 189 -31.40 -16.17 3.25
C CYS A 189 -31.28 -15.01 4.24
N PHE A 190 -31.03 -15.31 5.52
CA PHE A 190 -30.93 -14.29 6.57
C PHE A 190 -29.49 -14.22 7.11
N PHE A 191 -28.81 -13.12 6.78
CA PHE A 191 -27.41 -12.91 7.17
C PHE A 191 -27.24 -12.69 8.66
N GLN A 192 -28.14 -11.92 9.25
CA GLN A 192 -28.08 -11.53 10.65
C GLN A 192 -29.46 -11.12 11.14
N PHE A 193 -29.68 -11.17 12.45
CA PHE A 193 -30.88 -10.65 13.08
C PHE A 193 -30.57 -9.96 14.42
N ALA A 194 -31.48 -9.09 14.85
CA ALA A 194 -31.39 -8.37 16.12
C ALA A 194 -32.77 -8.19 16.76
N GLU A 195 -32.79 -8.11 18.08
CA GLU A 195 -33.99 -7.85 18.88
C GLU A 195 -34.04 -6.35 19.24
N ASP A 196 -35.19 -5.71 19.05
CA ASP A 196 -35.40 -4.33 19.50
C ASP A 196 -35.93 -4.26 20.95
N GLN A 197 -36.02 -3.04 21.50
CA GLN A 197 -36.47 -2.82 22.88
C GLN A 197 -37.94 -3.22 23.12
N GLU A 198 -38.74 -3.38 22.06
CA GLU A 198 -40.14 -3.83 22.13
C GLU A 198 -40.27 -5.36 22.00
N GLY A 199 -39.16 -6.09 21.83
CA GLY A 199 -39.14 -7.54 21.63
C GLY A 199 -39.52 -7.99 20.22
N ASN A 200 -39.45 -7.10 19.22
CA ASN A 200 -39.54 -7.49 17.81
C ASN A 200 -38.17 -7.92 17.28
N LEU A 201 -38.20 -8.87 16.36
CA LEU A 201 -37.02 -9.36 15.67
C LEU A 201 -36.90 -8.71 14.31
N TRP A 202 -35.73 -8.16 14.03
CA TRP A 202 -35.35 -7.57 12.77
C TRP A 202 -34.36 -8.49 12.08
N PHE A 203 -34.66 -8.88 10.84
CA PHE A 203 -33.81 -9.76 10.05
C PHE A 203 -33.24 -9.03 8.84
N ALA A 204 -31.92 -9.08 8.70
CA ALA A 204 -31.17 -8.70 7.51
C ALA A 204 -31.15 -9.86 6.52
N SER A 205 -31.59 -9.64 5.28
CA SER A 205 -31.72 -10.69 4.27
C SER A 205 -31.22 -10.27 2.89
N THR A 206 -31.15 -11.22 1.97
CA THR A 206 -30.92 -10.93 0.54
C THR A 206 -32.09 -10.18 -0.13
N ASP A 207 -33.26 -10.15 0.51
CA ASP A 207 -34.50 -9.61 -0.04
C ASP A 207 -35.13 -8.58 0.91
N GLY A 208 -34.31 -7.70 1.48
CA GLY A 208 -34.71 -6.58 2.33
C GLY A 208 -34.65 -6.86 3.82
N VAL A 209 -35.37 -6.06 4.59
CA VAL A 209 -35.47 -6.16 6.05
C VAL A 209 -36.84 -6.71 6.44
N TYR A 210 -36.85 -7.73 7.30
CA TYR A 210 -38.08 -8.33 7.82
C TYR A 210 -38.24 -8.00 9.30
N ARG A 211 -39.41 -7.48 9.70
CA ARG A 211 -39.82 -7.30 11.10
C ARG A 211 -40.77 -8.43 11.48
N CYS A 212 -40.45 -9.15 12.53
CA CYS A 212 -41.23 -10.28 13.03
C CYS A 212 -41.48 -10.15 14.53
N SER A 213 -42.56 -10.76 15.02
CA SER A 213 -42.75 -10.93 16.47
C SER A 213 -41.81 -12.00 17.02
N MET A 214 -41.63 -12.02 18.35
CA MET A 214 -40.87 -13.06 19.04
C MET A 214 -41.40 -14.49 18.79
N GLN A 215 -42.69 -14.63 18.47
CA GLN A 215 -43.35 -15.90 18.12
C GLN A 215 -43.24 -16.26 16.63
N GLY A 216 -42.49 -15.49 15.83
CA GLY A 216 -42.27 -15.78 14.40
C GLY A 216 -43.38 -15.32 13.46
N LYS A 217 -44.31 -14.47 13.91
CA LYS A 217 -45.30 -13.85 13.01
C LYS A 217 -44.62 -12.75 12.20
N LEU A 218 -44.69 -12.82 10.88
CA LEU A 218 -44.21 -11.74 10.02
C LEU A 218 -45.11 -10.50 10.18
N LEU A 219 -44.52 -9.38 10.59
CA LEU A 219 -45.24 -8.12 10.80
C LEU A 219 -45.15 -7.22 9.58
N LYS A 220 -43.94 -7.05 9.02
CA LYS A 220 -43.71 -6.20 7.85
C LYS A 220 -42.40 -6.55 7.14
N LYS A 221 -42.38 -6.34 5.82
CA LYS A 221 -41.19 -6.41 4.97
C LYS A 221 -40.88 -5.02 4.43
N TYR A 222 -39.60 -4.63 4.46
CA TYR A 222 -39.08 -3.40 3.86
C TYR A 222 -38.11 -3.76 2.74
N ASP A 223 -38.40 -3.31 1.52
CA ASP A 223 -37.57 -3.51 0.33
C ASP A 223 -37.56 -2.24 -0.54
N VAL A 224 -36.82 -2.27 -1.65
CA VAL A 224 -36.69 -1.12 -2.57
C VAL A 224 -38.04 -0.67 -3.14
N SER A 225 -39.05 -1.54 -3.22
CA SER A 225 -40.36 -1.21 -3.80
C SER A 225 -41.27 -0.43 -2.84
N ASN A 226 -41.05 -0.58 -1.53
CA ASN A 226 -41.95 -0.06 -0.50
C ASN A 226 -41.27 0.80 0.57
N SER A 227 -39.96 1.06 0.44
CA SER A 227 -39.17 1.77 1.43
C SER A 227 -38.10 2.67 0.79
N GLY A 228 -37.34 3.38 1.63
CA GLY A 228 -36.22 4.23 1.20
C GLY A 228 -34.92 3.48 0.89
N LEU A 229 -34.94 2.13 0.90
CA LEU A 229 -33.78 1.32 0.54
C LEU A 229 -33.45 1.45 -0.95
N THR A 230 -32.16 1.51 -1.28
CA THR A 230 -31.70 1.51 -2.68
C THR A 230 -31.22 0.13 -3.14
N ASN A 231 -31.08 -0.82 -2.22
CA ASN A 231 -30.68 -2.20 -2.50
C ASN A 231 -31.39 -3.14 -1.52
N ASN A 232 -31.83 -4.31 -2.01
CA ASN A 232 -32.48 -5.33 -1.19
C ASN A 232 -31.49 -6.18 -0.38
N THR A 233 -30.22 -6.24 -0.77
CA THR A 233 -29.22 -7.02 -0.03
C THR A 233 -28.78 -6.28 1.22
N VAL A 234 -29.33 -6.70 2.35
CA VAL A 234 -29.04 -6.16 3.68
C VAL A 234 -28.17 -7.16 4.43
N PHE A 235 -26.97 -6.75 4.84
CA PHE A 235 -26.03 -7.62 5.55
C PHE A 235 -26.20 -7.57 7.06
N TYR A 236 -26.62 -6.43 7.60
CA TYR A 236 -26.65 -6.23 9.04
C TYR A 236 -27.77 -5.27 9.45
N VAL A 237 -28.46 -5.58 10.55
CA VAL A 237 -29.40 -4.67 11.22
C VAL A 237 -29.03 -4.53 12.69
N TYR A 238 -29.10 -3.31 13.20
CA TYR A 238 -28.75 -3.00 14.59
C TYR A 238 -29.71 -1.96 15.19
N PRO A 239 -30.59 -2.34 16.14
CA PRO A 239 -31.39 -1.38 16.87
C PRO A 239 -30.51 -0.70 17.92
N ASP A 240 -30.46 0.62 17.91
CA ASP A 240 -29.68 1.40 18.88
C ASP A 240 -30.45 1.69 20.17
N SER A 241 -29.73 2.24 21.15
CA SER A 241 -30.26 2.60 22.48
C SER A 241 -31.42 3.60 22.48
N ILE A 242 -31.67 4.34 21.39
CA ILE A 242 -32.71 5.36 21.31
C ILE A 242 -33.86 4.99 20.34
N GLY A 243 -33.95 3.73 19.91
CA GLY A 243 -35.08 3.23 19.13
C GLY A 243 -34.98 3.47 17.62
N ARG A 244 -33.76 3.65 17.08
CA ARG A 244 -33.51 3.70 15.63
C ARG A 244 -32.90 2.38 15.19
N LEU A 245 -33.22 1.95 13.97
CA LEU A 245 -32.61 0.79 13.35
C LEU A 245 -31.57 1.22 12.32
N TRP A 246 -30.33 0.84 12.56
CA TRP A 246 -29.22 0.99 11.64
C TRP A 246 -29.19 -0.21 10.69
N ILE A 247 -29.11 0.07 9.39
CA ILE A 247 -29.22 -0.93 8.33
C ILE A 247 -27.97 -0.85 7.45
N GLY A 248 -27.14 -1.88 7.50
CA GLY A 248 -25.96 -2.04 6.67
C GLY A 248 -26.28 -2.81 5.39
N THR A 249 -26.03 -2.21 4.24
CA THR A 249 -26.31 -2.78 2.92
C THR A 249 -25.05 -2.89 2.08
N TYR A 250 -25.17 -3.53 0.91
CA TYR A 250 -24.12 -3.48 -0.11
C TYR A 250 -23.83 -2.06 -0.61
N SER A 251 -24.85 -1.20 -0.70
CA SER A 251 -24.73 0.16 -1.23
C SER A 251 -24.33 1.22 -0.21
N GLY A 252 -24.33 0.91 1.09
CA GLY A 252 -24.11 1.90 2.13
C GLY A 252 -24.91 1.67 3.40
N LEU A 253 -24.90 2.71 4.24
CA LEU A 253 -25.60 2.76 5.52
C LEU A 253 -26.95 3.47 5.38
N PHE A 254 -27.97 2.91 6.01
CA PHE A 254 -29.30 3.51 6.14
C PHE A 254 -29.71 3.57 7.61
N LEU A 255 -30.54 4.55 7.93
CA LEU A 255 -31.14 4.72 9.24
C LEU A 255 -32.65 4.66 9.09
N MET A 256 -33.30 3.84 9.90
CA MET A 256 -34.75 3.76 9.99
C MET A 256 -35.22 4.16 11.37
N ASP A 257 -36.22 5.03 11.39
CA ASP A 257 -37.00 5.30 12.59
C ASP A 257 -38.00 4.14 12.78
N ILE A 258 -37.92 3.41 13.90
CA ILE A 258 -38.68 2.17 14.11
C ILE A 258 -40.18 2.43 14.23
N GLU A 259 -40.57 3.55 14.84
CA GLU A 259 -41.97 3.93 15.06
C GLU A 259 -42.66 4.29 13.73
N THR A 260 -42.01 5.13 12.92
CA THR A 260 -42.57 5.61 11.65
C THR A 260 -42.31 4.65 10.49
N GLY A 261 -41.30 3.77 10.61
CA GLY A 261 -40.82 2.90 9.55
C GLY A 261 -40.15 3.64 8.38
N LYS A 262 -39.79 4.93 8.56
CA LYS A 262 -39.18 5.73 7.50
C LYS A 262 -37.68 5.47 7.44
N ILE A 263 -37.20 5.05 6.27
CA ILE A 263 -35.78 4.76 5.99
C ILE A 263 -35.16 5.95 5.24
N ARG A 264 -33.95 6.36 5.66
CA ARG A 264 -33.19 7.46 5.04
C ARG A 264 -31.68 7.20 5.06
N SER A 265 -30.96 7.81 4.12
CA SER A 265 -29.49 7.77 4.03
C SER A 265 -28.84 9.16 3.94
N ASP A 266 -29.65 10.21 3.80
CA ASP A 266 -29.25 11.62 3.68
C ASP A 266 -29.08 12.32 5.05
N CYS A 267 -29.16 11.58 6.15
CA CYS A 267 -29.12 12.13 7.51
C CYS A 267 -27.72 12.19 8.14
N PHE A 268 -26.72 11.60 7.49
CA PHE A 268 -25.34 11.60 7.99
C PHE A 268 -24.59 12.84 7.48
N SER A 269 -23.63 13.34 8.26
CA SER A 269 -22.83 14.52 7.87
C SER A 269 -22.11 14.35 6.53
N SER A 270 -21.78 13.11 6.15
CA SER A 270 -21.35 12.72 4.82
C SER A 270 -21.92 11.34 4.46
N PRO A 271 -22.27 11.09 3.19
CA PRO A 271 -22.86 9.82 2.79
C PRO A 271 -21.83 8.68 2.86
N ILE A 272 -22.19 7.56 3.50
CA ILE A 272 -21.36 6.34 3.56
C ILE A 272 -21.81 5.41 2.43
N GLN A 273 -21.15 5.51 1.28
CA GLN A 273 -21.44 4.75 0.05
C GLN A 273 -20.47 3.58 -0.14
N SER A 274 -20.45 2.66 0.83
CA SER A 274 -19.63 1.46 0.78
C SER A 274 -20.33 0.31 1.48
N THR A 275 -20.01 -0.93 1.12
CA THR A 275 -20.54 -2.12 1.77
C THR A 275 -20.37 -2.03 3.28
N VAL A 276 -21.48 -2.10 4.03
CA VAL A 276 -21.49 -2.14 5.49
C VAL A 276 -21.86 -3.54 5.94
N LYS A 277 -20.96 -4.18 6.69
CA LYS A 277 -21.05 -5.59 7.05
C LYS A 277 -21.29 -5.84 8.53
N TYR A 278 -20.99 -4.85 9.38
CA TYR A 278 -21.13 -4.96 10.83
C TYR A 278 -21.30 -3.57 11.45
N ILE A 279 -22.11 -3.51 12.51
CA ILE A 279 -22.47 -2.28 13.23
C ILE A 279 -22.44 -2.60 14.73
N MET A 280 -21.87 -1.70 15.53
CA MET A 280 -21.78 -1.83 16.99
C MET A 280 -22.02 -0.47 17.66
N GLU A 281 -22.72 -0.44 18.79
CA GLU A 281 -22.76 0.72 19.69
C GLU A 281 -21.73 0.53 20.83
N ASP A 282 -20.90 1.55 21.07
CA ASP A 282 -19.96 1.55 22.20
C ASP A 282 -20.62 2.00 23.51
N SER A 283 -19.92 1.80 24.63
CA SER A 283 -20.34 2.16 25.99
C SER A 283 -20.62 3.65 26.19
N LYS A 284 -20.18 4.50 25.26
CA LYS A 284 -20.41 5.95 25.21
C LYS A 284 -21.50 6.33 24.20
N ASN A 285 -22.27 5.35 23.74
CA ASN A 285 -23.34 5.44 22.76
C ASN A 285 -22.92 6.00 21.38
N ASN A 286 -21.65 5.85 21.00
CA ASN A 286 -21.23 6.09 19.63
C ASN A 286 -21.45 4.82 18.79
N ILE A 287 -21.86 5.01 17.56
CA ILE A 287 -22.07 3.94 16.61
C ILE A 287 -20.82 3.77 15.75
N TRP A 288 -20.28 2.56 15.75
CA TRP A 288 -19.15 2.15 14.95
C TRP A 288 -19.64 1.36 13.73
N ILE A 289 -19.20 1.77 12.54
CA ILE A 289 -19.60 1.18 11.26
C ILE A 289 -18.39 0.54 10.60
N CYS A 290 -18.42 -0.79 10.49
CA CYS A 290 -17.41 -1.55 9.76
C CYS A 290 -17.78 -1.62 8.28
N SER A 291 -16.91 -1.08 7.43
CA SER A 291 -17.13 -1.00 5.99
C SER A 291 -15.92 -1.50 5.18
N GLU A 292 -16.12 -1.67 3.88
CA GLU A 292 -15.02 -1.94 2.94
C GLU A 292 -14.11 -0.72 2.69
N ASN A 293 -14.53 0.48 3.12
CA ASN A 293 -13.78 1.73 2.99
C ASN A 293 -13.24 2.23 4.34
N GLY A 294 -13.08 1.36 5.34
CA GLY A 294 -12.55 1.69 6.66
C GLY A 294 -13.61 1.66 7.77
N LEU A 295 -13.25 2.23 8.91
CA LEU A 295 -14.06 2.23 10.13
C LEU A 295 -14.57 3.65 10.41
N TYR A 296 -15.89 3.82 10.49
CA TYR A 296 -16.50 5.11 10.85
C TYR A 296 -16.96 5.10 12.30
N LYS A 297 -16.71 6.20 13.01
CA LYS A 297 -17.27 6.50 14.31
C LYS A 297 -18.31 7.62 14.17
N ILE A 298 -19.56 7.32 14.49
CA ILE A 298 -20.71 8.21 14.36
C ILE A 298 -21.28 8.49 15.74
N ASN A 299 -21.47 9.76 16.07
CA ASN A 299 -22.09 10.15 17.33
C ASN A 299 -23.63 9.97 17.26
N GLN A 300 -24.33 10.07 18.39
CA GLN A 300 -25.80 9.94 18.42
C GLN A 300 -26.53 10.99 17.55
N ASP A 301 -25.93 12.16 17.35
CA ASP A 301 -26.44 13.24 16.48
C ASP A 301 -26.25 12.98 14.98
N LEU A 302 -25.76 11.79 14.60
CA LEU A 302 -25.50 11.34 13.23
C LEU A 302 -24.31 12.04 12.55
N THR A 303 -23.49 12.76 13.33
CA THR A 303 -22.23 13.34 12.83
C THR A 303 -21.13 12.28 12.80
N ILE A 304 -20.42 12.20 11.67
CA ILE A 304 -19.23 11.36 11.54
C ILE A 304 -18.08 12.08 12.24
N ASN A 305 -17.68 11.56 13.39
CA ASN A 305 -16.65 12.12 14.24
C ASN A 305 -15.25 11.77 13.71
N LYS A 306 -15.05 10.49 13.36
CA LYS A 306 -13.79 9.99 12.81
C LYS A 306 -14.03 8.94 11.75
N HIS A 307 -13.14 8.91 10.76
CA HIS A 307 -13.05 7.87 9.75
C HIS A 307 -11.61 7.36 9.72
N TYR A 308 -11.43 6.11 10.13
CA TYR A 308 -10.13 5.46 10.18
C TYR A 308 -9.92 4.64 8.90
N THR A 309 -8.75 4.81 8.29
CA THR A 309 -8.35 4.14 7.05
C THR A 309 -6.96 3.53 7.18
N LYS A 310 -6.49 2.90 6.10
CA LYS A 310 -5.16 2.34 5.98
C LYS A 310 -4.09 3.43 6.16
N GLY A 311 -3.24 3.24 7.15
CA GLY A 311 -2.19 4.21 7.53
C GLY A 311 -2.52 5.01 8.79
N ASP A 312 -3.77 4.99 9.24
CA ASP A 312 -4.15 5.50 10.57
C ASP A 312 -3.89 4.42 11.63
N ILE A 313 -4.95 3.76 12.11
CA ILE A 313 -4.88 2.62 13.04
C ILE A 313 -5.10 1.27 12.34
N LEU A 314 -5.53 1.29 11.07
CA LEU A 314 -5.93 0.09 10.34
C LEU A 314 -4.81 -0.40 9.40
N PRO A 315 -4.54 -1.72 9.36
CA PRO A 315 -3.64 -2.32 8.38
C PRO A 315 -4.28 -2.42 6.99
N ASP A 316 -5.61 -2.54 6.93
CA ASP A 316 -6.42 -2.65 5.72
C ASP A 316 -7.74 -1.87 5.88
N ASN A 317 -8.32 -1.41 4.77
CA ASN A 317 -9.60 -0.68 4.77
C ASN A 317 -10.81 -1.61 4.92
N ILE A 318 -10.68 -2.89 4.60
CA ILE A 318 -11.78 -3.85 4.72
C ILE A 318 -11.92 -4.23 6.19
N VAL A 319 -12.87 -3.60 6.88
CA VAL A 319 -13.18 -3.87 8.29
C VAL A 319 -14.40 -4.77 8.37
N LEU A 320 -14.27 -5.89 9.08
CA LEU A 320 -15.27 -6.96 9.13
C LEU A 320 -16.06 -6.97 10.42
N SER A 321 -15.43 -6.68 11.55
CA SER A 321 -16.10 -6.58 12.85
C SER A 321 -15.34 -5.68 13.82
N ILE A 322 -16.03 -5.24 14.86
CA ILE A 322 -15.47 -4.49 15.97
C ILE A 322 -16.14 -4.96 17.26
N LEU A 323 -15.38 -4.98 18.35
CA LEU A 323 -15.85 -5.28 19.69
C LEU A 323 -15.17 -4.34 20.68
N GLU A 324 -15.92 -3.75 21.60
CA GLU A 324 -15.38 -3.06 22.78
C GLU A 324 -15.21 -4.07 23.92
N ASP A 325 -14.00 -4.20 24.46
CA ASP A 325 -13.75 -5.03 25.64
C ASP A 325 -14.15 -4.32 26.94
N LYS A 326 -14.08 -5.04 28.07
CA LYS A 326 -14.48 -4.50 29.38
C LYS A 326 -13.58 -3.38 29.89
N GLN A 327 -12.39 -3.22 29.32
CA GLN A 327 -11.43 -2.17 29.66
C GLN A 327 -11.63 -0.93 28.77
N GLY A 328 -12.53 -0.99 27.78
CA GLY A 328 -12.78 0.09 26.82
C GLY A 328 -11.81 0.12 25.64
N ASN A 329 -11.02 -0.95 25.42
CA ASN A 329 -10.25 -1.11 24.19
C ASN A 329 -11.13 -1.69 23.09
N PHE A 330 -10.82 -1.32 21.86
CA PHE A 330 -11.51 -1.81 20.67
C PHE A 330 -10.69 -2.90 19.99
N TRP A 331 -11.33 -4.04 19.78
CA TRP A 331 -10.83 -5.15 18.98
C TRP A 331 -11.46 -5.08 17.60
N ILE A 332 -10.69 -4.64 16.62
CA ILE A 332 -11.13 -4.41 15.25
C ILE A 332 -10.57 -5.52 14.37
N THR A 333 -11.43 -6.23 13.64
CA THR A 333 -10.98 -7.21 12.64
C THR A 333 -11.00 -6.61 11.26
N THR A 334 -9.89 -6.79 10.55
CA THR A 334 -9.79 -6.55 9.11
C THR A 334 -9.86 -7.90 8.39
N LEU A 335 -9.50 -7.95 7.10
CA LEU A 335 -9.57 -9.20 6.34
C LEU A 335 -8.74 -10.33 6.98
N LYS A 336 -7.52 -10.05 7.45
CA LYS A 336 -6.59 -11.09 7.96
C LYS A 336 -5.95 -10.76 9.31
N GLU A 337 -6.14 -9.55 9.80
CA GLU A 337 -5.49 -9.02 10.99
C GLU A 337 -6.52 -8.58 12.03
N ILE A 338 -6.12 -8.66 13.30
CA ILE A 338 -6.88 -8.12 14.43
C ILE A 338 -6.10 -6.92 14.96
N VAL A 339 -6.76 -5.78 15.16
CA VAL A 339 -6.18 -4.58 15.77
C VAL A 339 -6.78 -4.41 17.15
N LYS A 340 -5.94 -4.34 18.19
CA LYS A 340 -6.35 -3.84 19.51
C LYS A 340 -6.01 -2.35 19.55
N PHE A 341 -7.02 -1.52 19.76
CA PHE A 341 -6.93 -0.07 19.75
C PHE A 341 -7.41 0.50 21.09
N ASP A 342 -6.51 1.17 21.79
CA ASP A 342 -6.84 1.97 22.95
C ASP A 342 -7.22 3.38 22.49
N SER A 343 -8.50 3.73 22.66
CA SER A 343 -9.02 5.04 22.25
C SER A 343 -8.56 6.20 23.14
N THR A 344 -8.08 5.92 24.36
CA THR A 344 -7.66 6.93 25.34
C THR A 344 -6.22 7.36 25.10
N GLU A 345 -5.30 6.41 25.00
CA GLU A 345 -3.88 6.65 24.71
C GLU A 345 -3.58 6.79 23.20
N SER A 346 -4.56 6.46 22.35
CA SER A 346 -4.40 6.40 20.88
C SER A 346 -3.29 5.44 20.43
N ILE A 347 -3.04 4.40 21.22
CA ILE A 347 -2.08 3.33 20.92
C ILE A 347 -2.83 2.17 20.27
N HIS A 348 -2.24 1.56 19.24
CA HIS A 348 -2.79 0.37 18.62
C HIS A 348 -1.72 -0.70 18.39
N TYR A 349 -2.12 -1.96 18.43
CA TYR A 349 -1.30 -3.11 18.06
C TYR A 349 -2.03 -3.94 17.02
N THR A 350 -1.34 -4.33 15.95
CA THR A 350 -1.89 -5.20 14.90
C THR A 350 -1.36 -6.61 15.06
N TYR A 351 -2.24 -7.54 15.39
CA TYR A 351 -2.00 -8.97 15.43
C TYR A 351 -2.14 -9.61 14.04
N ARG A 352 -1.21 -10.52 13.71
CA ARG A 352 -1.05 -11.13 12.39
C ARG A 352 -0.79 -12.64 12.52
N ARG A 353 -0.42 -13.28 11.41
CA ARG A 353 -0.11 -14.72 11.34
C ARG A 353 0.87 -15.20 12.41
N MET A 354 1.83 -14.36 12.77
CA MET A 354 2.86 -14.72 13.73
C MET A 354 2.38 -14.60 15.20
N ASP A 355 1.23 -13.97 15.48
CA ASP A 355 0.65 -13.88 16.84
C ASP A 355 -0.29 -15.07 17.15
N GLY A 356 -0.38 -16.03 16.23
CA GLY A 356 -1.25 -17.22 16.32
C GLY A 356 -2.25 -17.32 15.16
N LEU A 357 -2.52 -16.24 14.43
CA LEU A 357 -3.49 -16.25 13.32
C LEU A 357 -2.99 -17.10 12.13
N ILE A 358 -3.86 -17.63 11.27
CA ILE A 358 -3.44 -18.40 10.07
C ILE A 358 -3.20 -17.49 8.86
N GLY A 359 -3.77 -16.28 8.85
CA GLY A 359 -3.82 -15.41 7.68
C GLY A 359 -4.91 -15.80 6.67
N THR A 360 -5.89 -16.58 7.14
CA THR A 360 -7.18 -16.84 6.47
C THR A 360 -8.17 -15.72 6.76
N ASP A 361 -9.12 -15.54 5.85
CA ASP A 361 -10.05 -14.42 5.92
C ASP A 361 -10.99 -14.56 7.12
N PHE A 362 -11.19 -13.46 7.85
CA PHE A 362 -12.17 -13.39 8.92
C PHE A 362 -13.59 -13.39 8.37
N ASN A 363 -14.52 -13.85 9.20
CA ASN A 363 -15.94 -13.58 9.03
C ASN A 363 -16.36 -12.46 10.00
N ASN A 364 -17.52 -11.85 9.76
CA ASN A 364 -17.95 -10.66 10.51
C ASN A 364 -18.41 -10.98 11.95
N ASN A 365 -18.45 -12.24 12.37
CA ASN A 365 -18.92 -12.62 13.69
C ASN A 365 -17.77 -12.54 14.71
N VAL A 366 -17.93 -11.62 15.66
CA VAL A 366 -17.14 -11.52 16.90
C VAL A 366 -18.09 -11.69 18.08
N TYR A 367 -17.65 -12.40 19.11
CA TYR A 367 -18.50 -12.75 20.24
C TYR A 367 -17.73 -12.66 21.57
N GLN A 368 -18.36 -12.04 22.55
CA GLN A 368 -17.94 -12.00 23.95
C GLN A 368 -19.20 -12.06 24.81
N LEU A 369 -19.24 -12.98 25.78
CA LEU A 369 -20.35 -13.12 26.73
C LEU A 369 -20.00 -12.40 28.04
N ASP A 370 -19.32 -13.09 28.95
CA ASP A 370 -18.96 -12.59 30.28
C ASP A 370 -17.53 -12.92 30.69
N SER A 371 -16.84 -13.79 29.94
CA SER A 371 -15.44 -14.12 30.17
C SER A 371 -14.53 -13.04 29.57
N ASN A 372 -13.29 -12.98 30.06
CA ASN A 372 -12.21 -12.22 29.42
C ASN A 372 -11.79 -12.84 28.07
N ILE A 373 -12.59 -13.74 27.50
CA ILE A 373 -12.29 -14.45 26.26
C ILE A 373 -13.13 -13.86 25.13
N ILE A 374 -12.45 -13.44 24.07
CA ILE A 374 -13.07 -12.96 22.85
C ILE A 374 -12.94 -14.04 21.77
N TRP A 375 -14.01 -14.28 21.04
CA TRP A 375 -14.09 -15.28 19.99
C TRP A 375 -14.32 -14.65 18.62
N TRP A 376 -13.65 -15.15 17.60
CA TRP A 376 -13.82 -14.73 16.20
C TRP A 376 -14.06 -15.92 15.29
N ALA A 377 -15.10 -15.79 14.46
CA ALA A 377 -15.32 -16.69 13.35
C ALA A 377 -14.34 -16.37 12.22
N ASN A 378 -13.66 -17.39 11.70
CA ASN A 378 -12.69 -17.25 10.62
C ASN A 378 -12.85 -18.42 9.63
N GLU A 379 -12.54 -18.17 8.36
CA GLU A 379 -12.66 -19.20 7.30
C GLU A 379 -11.70 -20.39 7.53
N GLY A 380 -10.67 -20.20 8.38
CA GLY A 380 -9.73 -21.23 8.82
C GLY A 380 -9.91 -21.70 10.27
N GLY A 381 -11.03 -21.40 10.94
CA GLY A 381 -11.37 -21.94 12.25
C GLY A 381 -12.01 -20.96 13.24
N LEU A 382 -12.21 -21.39 14.48
CA LEU A 382 -12.77 -20.56 15.55
C LEU A 382 -11.62 -20.07 16.43
N ILE A 383 -11.34 -18.78 16.34
CA ILE A 383 -10.20 -18.14 17.01
C ILE A 383 -10.65 -17.58 18.35
N TYR A 384 -9.81 -17.66 19.37
CA TYR A 384 -10.03 -16.98 20.64
C TYR A 384 -8.76 -16.46 21.28
N THR A 385 -8.91 -15.44 22.11
CA THR A 385 -7.85 -14.90 22.98
C THR A 385 -8.44 -14.57 24.34
N SER A 386 -7.64 -14.63 25.40
CA SER A 386 -8.00 -14.04 26.69
C SER A 386 -7.25 -12.73 26.92
N GLU A 387 -7.83 -11.81 27.71
CA GLU A 387 -7.16 -10.57 28.08
C GLU A 387 -5.81 -10.81 28.76
N ASP A 388 -5.70 -11.87 29.57
CA ASP A 388 -4.46 -12.28 30.25
C ASP A 388 -3.37 -12.72 29.26
N ASP A 389 -3.74 -13.43 28.18
CA ASP A 389 -2.80 -13.86 27.12
C ASP A 389 -2.20 -12.67 26.36
N THR A 390 -2.89 -11.53 26.34
CA THR A 390 -2.46 -10.34 25.60
C THR A 390 -1.61 -9.38 26.43
N ASN A 391 -1.62 -9.51 27.76
CA ASN A 391 -0.98 -8.62 28.73
C ASN A 391 0.43 -9.08 29.18
N VAL A 392 1.04 -10.03 28.48
CA VAL A 392 2.40 -10.48 28.83
C VAL A 392 3.38 -9.33 28.63
N ASP A 393 3.85 -8.77 29.75
CA ASP A 393 4.96 -7.82 29.86
C ASP A 393 6.06 -8.25 28.87
N VAL A 394 6.30 -7.44 27.84
CA VAL A 394 7.41 -7.61 26.89
C VAL A 394 8.69 -7.24 27.63
N LYS A 395 9.06 -8.00 28.66
CA LYS A 395 10.40 -7.95 29.27
C LYS A 395 11.38 -8.72 28.42
N SER A 396 11.44 -8.33 27.15
CA SER A 396 12.60 -8.59 26.31
C SER A 396 13.60 -7.50 26.66
N VAL A 397 14.78 -7.89 27.15
CA VAL A 397 15.90 -6.96 27.28
C VAL A 397 16.36 -6.63 25.85
N LYS A 398 15.74 -5.62 25.26
CA LYS A 398 15.89 -5.22 23.86
C LYS A 398 17.24 -4.51 23.67
N HIS A 399 18.28 -5.27 23.37
CA HIS A 399 19.51 -4.71 22.79
C HIS A 399 19.51 -4.97 21.28
N PRO A 400 18.88 -4.09 20.47
CA PRO A 400 18.91 -4.25 19.02
C PRO A 400 20.34 -4.27 18.51
N ILE A 401 20.66 -5.30 17.74
CA ILE A 401 21.92 -5.42 17.02
C ILE A 401 21.65 -5.29 15.53
N VAL A 402 22.57 -4.64 14.82
CA VAL A 402 22.64 -4.73 13.36
C VAL A 402 23.08 -6.15 13.01
N SER A 403 22.22 -6.90 12.35
CA SER A 403 22.46 -8.28 11.93
C SER A 403 23.18 -8.37 10.59
N SER A 404 22.93 -7.41 9.70
CA SER A 404 23.64 -7.25 8.43
C SER A 404 23.46 -5.84 7.88
N TYR A 405 24.30 -5.44 6.93
CA TYR A 405 24.10 -4.22 6.15
C TYR A 405 24.39 -4.48 4.67
N LEU A 406 23.69 -3.79 3.79
CA LEU A 406 23.83 -3.94 2.34
C LEU A 406 24.41 -2.67 1.72
N ILE A 407 25.42 -2.86 0.89
CA ILE A 407 26.00 -1.84 0.01
C ILE A 407 25.90 -2.40 -1.40
N ASP A 408 25.28 -1.67 -2.32
CA ASP A 408 25.17 -2.06 -3.73
C ASP A 408 24.58 -3.47 -3.93
N LYS A 409 23.60 -3.82 -3.10
CA LYS A 409 22.93 -5.15 -3.02
C LYS A 409 23.83 -6.31 -2.54
N MET A 410 25.08 -6.05 -2.17
CA MET A 410 25.92 -7.03 -1.48
C MET A 410 25.70 -6.92 0.02
N GLU A 411 25.39 -8.05 0.65
CA GLU A 411 25.14 -8.16 2.08
C GLU A 411 26.43 -8.47 2.83
N TYR A 412 26.68 -7.72 3.89
CA TYR A 412 27.86 -7.83 4.74
C TYR A 412 27.45 -8.20 6.15
N ASP A 413 28.19 -9.16 6.73
CA ASP A 413 27.99 -9.60 8.10
C ASP A 413 28.86 -8.75 9.07
N PRO A 414 28.25 -8.01 9.99
CA PRO A 414 28.93 -7.17 10.96
C PRO A 414 29.71 -7.95 12.01
N THR A 415 29.43 -9.24 12.24
CA THR A 415 30.15 -10.06 13.23
C THR A 415 31.62 -10.26 12.86
N PHE A 416 31.94 -10.26 11.57
CA PHE A 416 33.30 -10.40 11.07
C PHE A 416 34.01 -9.07 10.80
N ARG A 417 33.40 -7.93 11.17
CA ARG A 417 33.96 -6.59 10.96
C ARG A 417 34.09 -5.84 12.28
N ASN A 418 35.21 -5.14 12.47
CA ASN A 418 35.38 -4.30 13.65
C ASN A 418 34.43 -3.10 13.56
N GLN A 419 33.55 -2.92 14.55
CA GLN A 419 32.60 -1.79 14.64
C GLN A 419 33.28 -0.42 14.66
N SER A 420 34.58 -0.40 15.01
CA SER A 420 35.41 0.81 15.00
C SER A 420 35.73 1.31 13.58
N GLU A 421 35.60 0.45 12.56
CA GLU A 421 35.85 0.81 11.17
C GLU A 421 34.60 1.40 10.51
N ALA A 422 34.76 2.56 9.86
CA ALA A 422 33.65 3.20 9.19
C ALA A 422 33.21 2.43 7.94
N ILE A 423 31.89 2.22 7.80
CA ILE A 423 31.28 1.75 6.56
C ILE A 423 31.53 2.81 5.49
N THR A 424 32.10 2.42 4.35
CA THR A 424 32.54 3.37 3.32
C THR A 424 31.78 3.18 2.02
N LEU A 425 31.19 4.25 1.50
CA LEU A 425 30.37 4.30 0.27
C LEU A 425 31.06 5.15 -0.81
N TYR A 426 30.98 4.73 -2.08
CA TYR A 426 31.71 5.36 -3.20
C TYR A 426 30.88 5.70 -4.46
N LYS A 427 30.21 4.71 -5.07
CA LYS A 427 29.55 4.85 -6.39
C LYS A 427 28.03 4.99 -6.25
N ASP A 428 27.40 4.01 -5.61
CA ASP A 428 25.99 3.99 -5.27
C ASP A 428 25.85 4.19 -3.76
N ASN A 429 25.44 5.39 -3.35
CA ASN A 429 25.38 5.76 -1.94
C ASN A 429 24.08 5.23 -1.28
N THR A 430 23.67 4.02 -1.66
CA THR A 430 22.50 3.34 -1.08
C THR A 430 22.98 2.40 0.00
N LEU A 431 22.43 2.54 1.21
CA LEU A 431 22.81 1.75 2.37
C LEU A 431 21.55 1.19 3.02
N CYS A 432 21.51 -0.12 3.20
CA CYS A 432 20.48 -0.78 3.98
C CYS A 432 21.09 -1.32 5.27
N PHE A 433 20.46 -1.07 6.41
CA PHE A 433 20.77 -1.77 7.66
C PHE A 433 19.64 -2.74 7.96
N LYS A 434 19.99 -4.00 8.26
CA LYS A 434 19.11 -4.97 8.89
C LYS A 434 19.50 -5.16 10.34
N PHE A 435 18.52 -5.26 11.22
CA PHE A 435 18.73 -5.36 12.65
C PHE A 435 17.78 -6.38 13.28
N SER A 436 18.08 -6.78 14.52
CA SER A 436 17.29 -7.73 15.29
C SER A 436 17.53 -7.54 16.78
N ASN A 437 16.51 -7.72 17.60
CA ASN A 437 16.65 -7.84 19.05
C ASN A 437 17.08 -9.25 19.50
N LEU A 438 17.32 -10.18 18.55
CA LEU A 438 17.48 -11.61 18.81
C LEU A 438 16.32 -12.20 19.64
N ASP A 439 15.16 -11.57 19.52
CA ASP A 439 13.94 -12.01 20.15
C ASP A 439 13.18 -12.89 19.16
N TYR A 440 13.22 -14.19 19.42
CA TYR A 440 12.57 -15.22 18.60
C TYR A 440 11.11 -15.45 19.01
N SER A 441 10.62 -14.79 20.07
CA SER A 441 9.23 -14.93 20.49
C SER A 441 8.28 -14.22 19.52
N LEU A 442 8.52 -12.92 19.26
CA LEU A 442 7.70 -12.09 18.37
C LEU A 442 8.58 -11.09 17.60
N PRO A 443 9.39 -11.51 16.61
CA PRO A 443 10.33 -10.65 15.89
C PRO A 443 9.71 -9.37 15.31
N TYR A 444 8.42 -9.43 14.96
CA TYR A 444 7.61 -8.37 14.34
C TYR A 444 6.88 -7.49 15.37
N ALA A 445 6.80 -7.89 16.64
CA ALA A 445 6.32 -7.04 17.73
C ALA A 445 7.42 -6.10 18.25
N ASN A 446 8.64 -6.25 17.72
CA ASN A 446 9.76 -5.41 18.12
C ASN A 446 9.55 -3.98 17.63
N TYR A 447 9.72 -3.05 18.58
CA TYR A 447 9.74 -1.62 18.35
C TYR A 447 11.19 -1.15 18.32
N TYR A 448 11.58 -0.60 17.18
CA TYR A 448 12.89 -0.01 16.97
C TYR A 448 12.74 1.49 16.81
N GLU A 449 13.68 2.21 17.41
CA GLU A 449 13.93 3.60 17.07
C GLU A 449 15.31 3.69 16.45
N TYR A 450 15.39 4.31 15.28
CA TYR A 450 16.66 4.53 14.62
C TYR A 450 16.84 6.00 14.26
N LYS A 451 18.10 6.37 14.06
CA LYS A 451 18.49 7.71 13.61
C LYS A 451 19.82 7.63 12.87
N LEU A 452 19.85 8.11 11.62
CA LEU A 452 21.08 8.43 10.92
C LEU A 452 21.46 9.88 11.20
N GLU A 453 22.33 10.07 12.19
CA GLU A 453 22.81 11.39 12.59
C GLU A 453 23.57 12.06 11.43
N GLY A 454 23.15 13.28 11.09
CA GLY A 454 23.60 14.01 9.89
C GLY A 454 22.64 13.93 8.70
N TYR A 455 21.61 13.08 8.76
CA TYR A 455 20.55 12.96 7.74
C TYR A 455 19.15 13.13 8.36
N ASP A 456 18.82 12.35 9.39
CA ASP A 456 17.52 12.42 10.08
C ASP A 456 17.46 13.54 11.12
N LYS A 457 16.33 14.26 11.16
CA LYS A 457 16.09 15.32 12.15
C LYS A 457 15.85 14.73 13.54
N ASP A 458 14.87 13.83 13.65
CA ASP A 458 14.42 13.19 14.88
C ASP A 458 14.55 11.66 14.80
N TRP A 459 14.29 10.98 15.91
CA TRP A 459 14.22 9.51 15.93
C TRP A 459 13.02 9.01 15.13
N VAL A 460 13.25 8.05 14.25
CA VAL A 460 12.19 7.40 13.47
C VAL A 460 11.77 6.12 14.17
N LYS A 461 10.46 6.00 14.42
CA LYS A 461 9.85 4.81 15.05
C LYS A 461 9.45 3.81 13.98
N GLN A 462 9.77 2.54 14.20
CA GLN A 462 9.42 1.46 13.29
C GLN A 462 9.02 0.21 14.07
N THR A 463 7.90 -0.39 13.67
CA THR A 463 7.35 -1.59 14.30
C THR A 463 7.31 -2.72 13.30
N GLY A 464 7.89 -3.86 13.66
CA GLY A 464 7.80 -5.10 12.90
C GLY A 464 8.50 -5.17 11.56
N VAL A 465 9.18 -4.10 11.17
CA VAL A 465 10.12 -4.08 10.06
C VAL A 465 11.50 -3.93 10.66
N ASN A 466 12.41 -4.83 10.28
CA ASN A 466 13.74 -4.93 10.87
C ASN A 466 14.84 -4.49 9.89
N GLU A 467 14.47 -3.69 8.89
CA GLU A 467 15.36 -3.12 7.89
C GLU A 467 15.06 -1.64 7.65
N VAL A 468 16.09 -0.87 7.30
CA VAL A 468 15.98 0.54 6.90
C VAL A 468 16.89 0.80 5.71
N ILE A 469 16.37 1.51 4.70
CA ILE A 469 17.10 1.82 3.47
C ILE A 469 17.25 3.32 3.31
N TYR A 470 18.49 3.79 3.18
CA TYR A 470 18.81 5.16 2.81
C TYR A 470 19.27 5.20 1.36
N TYR A 471 18.53 5.93 0.53
CA TYR A 471 18.83 6.09 -0.89
C TYR A 471 19.67 7.34 -1.15
N ASN A 472 20.66 7.22 -2.04
CA ASN A 472 21.45 8.34 -2.56
C ASN A 472 21.97 9.30 -1.46
N LEU A 473 22.57 8.74 -0.41
CA LEU A 473 23.09 9.55 0.69
C LEU A 473 24.09 10.61 0.18
N PRO A 474 23.96 11.88 0.61
CA PRO A 474 24.92 12.92 0.26
C PRO A 474 26.33 12.60 0.77
N SER A 475 27.35 13.17 0.16
CA SER A 475 28.73 13.01 0.65
C SER A 475 28.87 13.63 2.05
N GLY A 476 29.35 12.85 3.02
CA GLY A 476 29.40 13.28 4.42
C GLY A 476 29.83 12.15 5.35
N LYS A 477 29.93 12.49 6.63
CA LYS A 477 30.10 11.52 7.72
C LYS A 477 28.78 11.45 8.48
N TYR A 478 28.31 10.22 8.71
CA TYR A 478 27.07 9.94 9.40
C TYR A 478 27.31 8.91 10.49
N VAL A 479 26.42 8.89 11.48
CA VAL A 479 26.41 7.86 12.53
C VAL A 479 25.01 7.25 12.58
N PHE A 480 24.90 5.99 12.19
CA PHE A 480 23.66 5.24 12.33
C PHE A 480 23.53 4.77 13.78
N LYS A 481 22.42 5.11 14.43
CA LYS A 481 22.10 4.76 15.81
C LYS A 481 20.80 3.96 15.82
N ILE A 482 20.76 2.93 16.64
CA ILE A 482 19.55 2.13 16.89
C ILE A 482 19.35 1.91 18.38
N ARG A 483 18.10 1.96 18.84
CA ARG A 483 17.71 1.68 20.22
C ARG A 483 16.35 1.01 20.28
N ALA A 484 16.08 0.40 21.44
CA ALA A 484 14.73 0.04 21.81
C ALA A 484 13.93 1.29 22.19
N SER A 485 12.63 1.32 21.87
CA SER A 485 11.76 2.50 22.05
C SER A 485 11.68 3.04 23.48
N GLU A 486 12.07 2.25 24.49
CA GLU A 486 12.00 2.60 25.91
C GLU A 486 13.36 3.06 26.48
N ASN A 487 14.43 2.95 25.70
CA ASN A 487 15.78 3.28 26.15
C ASN A 487 16.19 4.69 25.69
N SER A 488 16.81 5.45 26.57
CA SER A 488 17.36 6.77 26.24
C SER A 488 18.63 6.68 25.39
N GLU A 489 19.47 5.69 25.65
CA GLU A 489 20.76 5.50 24.96
C GLU A 489 20.68 4.55 23.76
N PRO A 490 21.48 4.80 22.70
CA PRO A 490 21.60 3.89 21.56
C PRO A 490 22.24 2.56 21.97
N ALA A 491 21.63 1.45 21.59
CA ALA A 491 22.17 0.12 21.82
C ALA A 491 23.41 -0.16 20.96
N GLN A 492 23.43 0.37 19.73
CA GLN A 492 24.57 0.26 18.83
C GLN A 492 24.72 1.51 17.96
N GLN A 493 25.96 1.78 17.56
CA GLN A 493 26.31 2.89 16.68
C GLN A 493 27.25 2.42 15.56
N TRP A 494 27.01 2.89 14.34
CA TRP A 494 27.82 2.58 13.18
C TRP A 494 28.24 3.85 12.46
N SER A 495 29.55 4.06 12.32
CA SER A 495 30.10 5.16 11.54
C SER A 495 29.96 4.88 10.04
N VAL A 496 29.38 5.81 9.29
CA VAL A 496 29.20 5.73 7.84
C VAL A 496 29.90 6.92 7.18
N SER A 497 30.72 6.66 6.17
CA SER A 497 31.44 7.67 5.41
C SER A 497 31.12 7.56 3.93
N VAL A 498 30.52 8.62 3.39
CA VAL A 498 30.17 8.71 1.97
C VAL A 498 31.21 9.59 1.28
N HIS A 499 32.05 8.98 0.46
CA HIS A 499 33.12 9.70 -0.23
C HIS A 499 32.57 10.50 -1.42
N LYS A 500 33.16 11.67 -1.66
CA LYS A 500 32.90 12.42 -2.88
C LYS A 500 33.54 11.69 -4.06
N SER A 501 32.76 11.42 -5.10
CA SER A 501 33.30 11.00 -6.39
C SER A 501 33.96 12.20 -7.07
N TYR A 502 35.29 12.28 -7.02
CA TYR A 502 36.08 13.31 -7.72
C TYR A 502 36.20 13.04 -9.23
N PHE A 503 35.69 11.92 -9.71
CA PHE A 503 35.79 11.51 -11.12
C PHE A 503 35.18 12.55 -12.07
N THR A 504 34.05 13.15 -11.69
CA THR A 504 33.39 14.22 -12.46
C THR A 504 34.26 15.47 -12.54
N PHE A 505 34.90 15.88 -11.45
CA PHE A 505 35.82 17.02 -11.43
C PHE A 505 37.08 16.77 -12.25
N VAL A 506 37.64 15.55 -12.20
CA VAL A 506 38.79 15.16 -13.04
C VAL A 506 38.42 15.21 -14.52
N MET A 507 37.24 14.72 -14.90
CA MET A 507 36.76 14.79 -16.29
C MET A 507 36.56 16.23 -16.76
N ILE A 508 35.98 17.10 -15.94
CA ILE A 508 35.82 18.53 -16.24
C ILE A 508 37.19 19.21 -16.42
N LEU A 509 38.15 18.93 -15.53
CA LEU A 509 39.51 19.45 -15.64
C LEU A 509 40.18 18.99 -16.93
N LEU A 510 40.01 17.71 -17.31
CA LEU A 510 40.57 17.14 -18.53
C LEU A 510 39.99 17.83 -19.78
N VAL A 511 38.68 18.11 -19.80
CA VAL A 511 38.03 18.89 -20.86
C VAL A 511 38.60 20.32 -20.93
N ILE A 512 38.80 20.99 -19.80
CA ILE A 512 39.40 22.34 -19.76
C ILE A 512 40.83 22.32 -20.31
N VAL A 513 41.64 21.32 -19.95
CA VAL A 513 43.00 21.15 -20.46
C VAL A 513 42.99 20.92 -21.97
N VAL A 514 42.08 20.08 -22.48
CA VAL A 514 41.93 19.85 -23.93
C VAL A 514 41.53 21.12 -24.65
N ILE A 515 40.57 21.88 -24.12
CA ILE A 515 40.16 23.17 -24.68
C ILE A 515 41.33 24.17 -24.66
N GLY A 516 42.09 24.23 -23.57
CA GLY A 516 43.28 25.07 -23.46
C GLY A 516 44.37 24.70 -24.47
N ALA A 517 44.63 23.39 -24.64
CA ALA A 517 45.57 22.90 -25.64
C ALA A 517 45.10 23.22 -27.06
N LEU A 518 43.80 23.09 -27.35
CA LEU A 518 43.21 23.51 -28.62
C LEU A 518 43.35 25.03 -28.82
N MET A 519 43.08 25.85 -27.81
CA MET A 519 43.26 27.29 -27.90
C MET A 519 44.72 27.67 -28.17
N VAL A 520 45.69 27.04 -27.50
CA VAL A 520 47.12 27.26 -27.76
C VAL A 520 47.50 26.81 -29.17
N TYR A 521 47.01 25.66 -29.61
CA TYR A 521 47.21 25.17 -30.98
C TYR A 521 46.64 26.14 -32.02
N PHE A 522 45.39 26.58 -31.85
CA PHE A 522 44.75 27.54 -32.74
C PHE A 522 45.43 28.91 -32.70
N TYR A 523 45.87 29.38 -31.53
CA TYR A 523 46.63 30.62 -31.39
C TYR A 523 47.99 30.52 -32.11
N GLY A 524 48.70 29.39 -31.95
CA GLY A 524 49.93 29.11 -32.69
C GLY A 524 49.70 29.05 -34.20
N LYS A 525 48.61 28.42 -34.65
CA LYS A 525 48.21 28.34 -36.06
C LYS A 525 47.84 29.70 -36.63
N ILE A 526 47.09 30.53 -35.89
CA ILE A 526 46.77 31.90 -36.28
C ILE A 526 48.04 32.74 -36.37
N ARG A 527 48.98 32.59 -35.42
CA ARG A 527 50.24 33.33 -35.43
C ARG A 527 51.18 32.89 -36.55
N SER A 528 51.19 31.60 -36.90
CA SER A 528 51.93 31.10 -38.07
C SER A 528 51.29 31.57 -39.38
N LEU A 529 49.96 31.60 -39.46
CA LEU A 529 49.22 32.21 -40.57
C LEU A 529 49.50 33.71 -40.69
N GLN A 530 49.58 34.45 -39.57
CA GLN A 530 49.96 35.87 -39.60
C GLN A 530 51.41 36.10 -40.04
N LYS A 531 52.34 35.19 -39.72
CA LYS A 531 53.70 35.22 -40.27
C LYS A 531 53.70 34.95 -41.77
N ARG A 532 52.98 33.92 -42.24
CA ARG A 532 52.80 33.64 -43.67
C ARG A 532 52.16 34.82 -44.40
N MET A 533 51.14 35.46 -43.83
CA MET A 533 50.51 36.66 -44.37
C MET A 533 51.45 37.88 -44.38
N LYS A 534 52.42 37.97 -43.45
CA LYS A 534 53.45 39.03 -43.47
C LYS A 534 54.50 38.77 -44.55
N GLU A 535 54.91 37.53 -44.76
CA GLU A 535 55.82 37.12 -45.84
C GLU A 535 55.15 37.26 -47.21
N GLU A 536 53.88 36.84 -47.34
CA GLU A 536 53.05 37.08 -48.52
C GLU A 536 52.81 38.57 -48.75
N ARG A 537 52.57 39.40 -47.71
CA ARG A 537 52.51 40.87 -47.85
C ARG A 537 53.83 41.50 -48.26
N LEU A 538 54.97 40.92 -47.91
CA LEU A 538 56.30 41.39 -48.33
C LEU A 538 56.56 41.08 -49.82
N ILE A 539 56.05 39.94 -50.30
CA ILE A 539 56.10 39.49 -51.71
C ILE A 539 55.04 40.21 -52.57
N LEU A 540 53.86 40.49 -52.02
CA LEU A 540 52.79 41.27 -52.67
C LEU A 540 53.13 42.78 -52.70
N GLY A 541 53.95 43.26 -51.76
CA GLY A 541 54.46 44.63 -51.70
C GLY A 541 55.53 44.96 -52.74
N SER A 542 56.21 43.96 -53.32
CA SER A 542 57.23 44.15 -54.36
C SER A 542 56.71 43.97 -55.79
N VAL A 543 55.48 43.46 -55.98
CA VAL A 543 54.90 43.19 -57.31
C VAL A 543 53.75 44.16 -57.69
N VAL A 544 53.23 44.96 -56.75
CA VAL A 544 52.04 45.81 -57.00
C VAL A 544 52.38 47.31 -57.16
N ARG A 545 53.66 47.68 -57.31
CA ARG A 545 54.09 49.08 -57.61
C ARG A 545 54.35 49.38 -59.09
N GLN A 546 54.09 48.44 -59.99
CA GLN A 546 54.28 48.61 -61.43
C GLN A 546 53.14 48.06 -62.30
N GLN A 547 51.88 48.25 -61.88
CA GLN A 547 50.76 48.27 -62.83
C GLN A 547 49.60 49.07 -62.25
N ASN A 548 49.61 50.36 -62.57
CA ASN A 548 48.43 51.21 -62.44
C ASN A 548 47.37 50.79 -63.47
N LYS A 549 46.11 50.86 -63.03
CA LYS A 549 44.87 50.97 -63.82
C LYS A 549 44.39 49.73 -64.58
N ALA A 550 43.58 48.92 -63.91
CA ALA A 550 42.25 48.54 -64.42
C ALA A 550 41.34 48.03 -63.29
N LYS A 551 40.18 48.69 -63.15
CA LYS A 551 38.96 48.28 -62.42
C LYS A 551 38.96 48.43 -60.88
N GLU A 552 38.72 49.67 -60.45
CA GLU A 552 37.61 49.91 -59.52
C GLU A 552 36.32 49.40 -60.17
N ILE A 553 35.67 48.41 -59.57
CA ILE A 553 34.20 48.31 -59.57
C ILE A 553 33.83 47.78 -58.18
N GLN A 554 33.85 48.66 -57.20
CA GLN A 554 32.95 48.56 -56.06
C GLN A 554 31.64 49.18 -56.55
N ALA A 555 30.80 48.38 -57.21
CA ALA A 555 29.48 48.81 -57.62
C ALA A 555 28.62 48.92 -56.37
N THR A 556 28.43 50.14 -55.89
CA THR A 556 27.25 50.51 -55.12
C THR A 556 26.08 50.44 -56.09
N LEU A 557 25.02 49.68 -55.78
CA LEU A 557 23.82 49.62 -56.63
C LEU A 557 23.25 51.05 -56.82
N PRO A 558 22.83 51.43 -58.05
CA PRO A 558 22.08 52.67 -58.29
C PRO A 558 20.80 52.71 -57.45
N GLU A 559 20.46 53.83 -56.81
CA GLU A 559 19.27 53.95 -55.94
C GLU A 559 17.95 53.54 -56.63
N GLU A 560 17.83 53.71 -57.95
CA GLU A 560 16.69 53.20 -58.76
C GLU A 560 16.60 51.66 -58.78
N LYS A 561 17.74 50.95 -58.95
CA LYS A 561 17.77 49.47 -58.96
C LYS A 561 17.60 48.86 -57.56
N VAL A 562 17.95 49.60 -56.51
CA VAL A 562 17.74 49.15 -55.12
C VAL A 562 16.25 49.07 -54.80
N GLY A 563 15.46 50.05 -55.26
CA GLY A 563 14.01 50.04 -55.12
C GLY A 563 13.37 48.84 -55.81
N ASP A 564 13.68 48.63 -57.09
CA ASP A 564 13.11 47.53 -57.89
C ASP A 564 13.43 46.15 -57.32
N ILE A 565 14.70 45.88 -56.98
CA ILE A 565 15.11 44.58 -56.41
C ILE A 565 14.54 44.40 -55.00
N MET A 566 14.40 45.47 -54.22
CA MET A 566 13.80 45.40 -52.88
C MET A 566 12.30 45.09 -52.96
N ASP A 567 11.56 45.76 -53.84
CA ASP A 567 10.13 45.53 -54.01
C ASP A 567 9.86 44.14 -54.59
N GLU A 568 10.66 43.69 -55.56
CA GLU A 568 10.57 42.34 -56.11
C GLU A 568 10.98 41.26 -55.08
N LEU A 569 11.99 41.51 -54.25
CA LEU A 569 12.34 40.63 -53.12
C LEU A 569 11.20 40.52 -52.11
N LEU A 570 10.55 41.63 -51.76
CA LEU A 570 9.42 41.63 -50.84
C LEU A 570 8.18 40.96 -51.46
N ASP A 571 7.93 41.16 -52.75
CA ASP A 571 6.85 40.48 -53.48
C ASP A 571 7.11 38.98 -53.61
N TYR A 572 8.31 38.57 -54.00
CA TYR A 572 8.74 37.17 -54.08
C TYR A 572 8.56 36.45 -52.75
N MET A 573 8.96 37.10 -51.64
CA MET A 573 8.77 36.56 -50.30
C MET A 573 7.29 36.39 -49.94
N LYS A 574 6.41 37.32 -50.36
CA LYS A 574 4.96 37.21 -50.10
C LYS A 574 4.26 36.18 -51.00
N ARG A 575 4.61 36.16 -52.29
CA ARG A 575 3.92 35.40 -53.35
C ARG A 575 4.31 33.93 -53.33
N GLU A 576 5.61 33.63 -53.29
CA GLU A 576 6.11 32.25 -53.46
C GLU A 576 6.55 31.60 -52.14
N LYS A 577 6.62 32.37 -51.05
CA LYS A 577 7.01 31.90 -49.70
C LYS A 577 8.25 30.97 -49.68
N PRO A 578 9.36 31.34 -50.36
CA PRO A 578 10.55 30.51 -50.48
C PRO A 578 11.19 30.17 -49.12
N TYR A 579 10.94 31.02 -48.11
CA TYR A 579 11.42 30.83 -46.74
C TYR A 579 10.92 29.56 -46.05
N LEU A 580 9.88 28.90 -46.55
CA LEU A 580 9.41 27.61 -46.05
C LEU A 580 10.39 26.47 -46.37
N ASN A 581 11.20 26.61 -47.42
CA ASN A 581 12.25 25.66 -47.74
C ASN A 581 13.41 25.79 -46.74
N SER A 582 13.73 24.70 -46.04
CA SER A 582 14.78 24.71 -45.03
C SER A 582 16.20 24.71 -45.60
N LYS A 583 16.37 24.43 -46.89
CA LYS A 583 17.65 24.44 -47.62
C LYS A 583 17.87 25.69 -48.48
N LEU A 584 16.97 26.67 -48.41
CA LEU A 584 17.03 27.89 -49.22
C LEU A 584 18.39 28.59 -49.11
N SER A 585 19.00 28.85 -50.26
CA SER A 585 20.29 29.53 -50.40
C SER A 585 20.15 30.91 -51.03
N ILE A 586 21.13 31.78 -50.81
CA ILE A 586 21.13 33.14 -51.38
C ILE A 586 21.22 33.12 -52.92
N SER A 587 21.87 32.09 -53.48
CA SER A 587 22.03 31.91 -54.92
C SER A 587 20.70 31.64 -55.63
N GLU A 588 19.84 30.81 -55.04
CA GLU A 588 18.50 30.49 -55.54
C GLU A 588 17.61 31.74 -55.56
N VAL A 589 17.65 32.55 -54.48
CA VAL A 589 16.89 33.79 -54.39
C VAL A 589 17.42 34.84 -55.37
N ALA A 590 18.74 34.97 -55.49
CA ALA A 590 19.35 35.90 -56.44
C ALA A 590 18.99 35.54 -57.89
N SER A 591 19.01 34.25 -58.25
CA SER A 591 18.63 33.77 -59.58
C SER A 591 17.18 34.06 -59.92
N GLN A 592 16.27 33.99 -58.95
CA GLN A 592 14.84 34.25 -59.16
C GLN A 592 14.53 35.75 -59.29
N LEU A 593 15.32 36.60 -58.62
CA LEU A 593 15.21 38.07 -58.68
C LEU A 593 16.02 38.67 -59.85
N GLY A 594 16.62 37.83 -60.70
CA GLY A 594 17.44 38.28 -61.83
C GLY A 594 18.70 39.06 -61.43
N CYS A 595 19.20 38.89 -60.21
CA CYS A 595 20.37 39.60 -59.68
C CYS A 595 21.51 38.64 -59.29
N THR A 596 22.70 39.20 -59.02
CA THR A 596 23.85 38.42 -58.53
C THR A 596 23.79 38.23 -57.00
N GLU A 597 24.43 37.17 -56.49
CA GLU A 597 24.56 36.94 -55.04
C GLU A 597 25.21 38.12 -54.31
N LEU A 598 26.17 38.78 -54.98
CA LEU A 598 26.88 39.93 -54.44
C LEU A 598 25.94 41.13 -54.30
N GLU A 599 25.12 41.40 -55.31
CA GLU A 599 24.13 42.50 -55.30
C GLU A 599 23.07 42.27 -54.20
N LEU A 600 22.53 41.06 -54.07
CA LEU A 600 21.54 40.73 -53.05
C LEU A 600 22.13 40.81 -51.63
N SER A 601 23.37 40.32 -51.45
CA SER A 601 24.09 40.42 -50.17
C SER A 601 24.42 41.87 -49.82
N GLN A 602 24.80 42.69 -50.80
CA GLN A 602 25.04 44.12 -50.62
C GLN A 602 23.74 44.84 -50.24
N LEU A 603 22.63 44.58 -50.93
CA LEU A 603 21.32 45.18 -50.62
C LEU A 603 20.90 44.87 -49.17
N LEU A 604 20.97 43.60 -48.75
CA LEU A 604 20.56 43.18 -47.41
C LEU A 604 21.46 43.78 -46.31
N ASN A 605 22.78 43.78 -46.50
CA ASN A 605 23.71 44.26 -45.49
C ASN A 605 23.78 45.80 -45.41
N SER A 606 23.71 46.50 -46.54
CA SER A 606 23.86 47.96 -46.58
C SER A 606 22.56 48.71 -46.32
N HIS A 607 21.44 48.29 -46.92
CA HIS A 607 20.15 48.98 -46.81
C HIS A 607 19.28 48.42 -45.67
N MET A 608 19.22 47.10 -45.50
CA MET A 608 18.38 46.47 -44.47
C MET A 608 19.13 46.21 -43.15
N LYS A 609 20.47 46.33 -43.14
CA LYS A 609 21.35 46.01 -42.01
C LYS A 609 21.13 44.61 -41.43
N VAL A 610 20.75 43.65 -42.26
CA VAL A 610 20.56 42.24 -41.88
C VAL A 610 21.27 41.32 -42.87
N ASN A 611 21.85 40.23 -42.36
CA ASN A 611 22.34 39.17 -43.22
C ASN A 611 21.16 38.32 -43.77
N PHE A 612 21.40 37.60 -44.86
CA PHE A 612 20.39 36.77 -45.52
C PHE A 612 19.71 35.76 -44.58
N ALA A 613 20.48 35.06 -43.74
CA ALA A 613 19.92 34.08 -42.80
C ALA A 613 18.94 34.71 -41.79
N ASN A 614 19.27 35.88 -41.25
CA ASN A 614 18.39 36.60 -40.33
C ASN A 614 17.17 37.17 -41.05
N PHE A 615 17.33 37.67 -42.27
CA PHE A 615 16.22 38.15 -43.10
C PHE A 615 15.17 37.04 -43.32
N ILE A 616 15.59 35.85 -43.77
CA ILE A 616 14.70 34.69 -43.96
C ILE A 616 14.03 34.28 -42.64
N ASN A 617 14.78 34.23 -41.55
CA ASN A 617 14.30 33.81 -40.25
C ASN A 617 13.17 34.71 -39.70
N VAL A 618 13.20 36.02 -39.99
CA VAL A 618 12.11 36.94 -39.61
C VAL A 618 10.80 36.56 -40.31
N TYR A 619 10.85 36.19 -41.59
CA TYR A 619 9.66 35.73 -42.33
C TYR A 619 9.13 34.39 -41.81
N ARG A 620 10.01 33.45 -41.48
CA ARG A 620 9.62 32.18 -40.85
C ARG A 620 8.88 32.39 -39.53
N VAL A 621 9.35 33.30 -38.67
CA VAL A 621 8.67 33.63 -37.40
C VAL A 621 7.32 34.31 -37.65
N LYS A 622 7.22 35.21 -38.65
CA LYS A 622 5.94 35.85 -39.02
C LYS A 622 4.92 34.83 -39.53
N GLU A 623 5.33 33.86 -40.34
CA GLU A 623 4.46 32.79 -40.82
C GLU A 623 3.97 31.90 -39.67
N ILE A 624 4.84 31.56 -38.71
CA ILE A 624 4.43 30.82 -37.51
C ILE A 624 3.38 31.59 -36.73
N LYS A 625 3.57 32.90 -36.52
CA LYS A 625 2.56 33.74 -35.84
C LYS A 625 1.21 33.72 -36.58
N LEU A 626 1.23 33.78 -37.91
CA LEU A 626 0.01 33.70 -38.73
C LEU A 626 -0.70 32.36 -38.54
N ARG A 627 0.04 31.24 -38.61
CA ARG A 627 -0.53 29.90 -38.43
C ARG A 627 -1.03 29.64 -37.01
N LEU A 628 -0.37 30.23 -36.01
CA LEU A 628 -0.84 30.20 -34.61
C LEU A 628 -2.12 31.00 -34.39
N THR A 629 -2.57 31.84 -35.33
CA THR A 629 -3.83 32.59 -35.21
C THR A 629 -4.99 32.01 -36.02
N GLN A 630 -4.77 30.92 -36.78
CA GLN A 630 -5.80 30.27 -37.58
C GLN A 630 -6.57 29.22 -36.75
N GLU A 631 -7.90 29.11 -36.94
CA GLU A 631 -8.86 28.39 -36.08
C GLU A 631 -8.65 26.85 -35.93
N ASN A 632 -7.60 26.27 -36.50
CA ASN A 632 -7.32 24.81 -36.49
C ASN A 632 -6.00 24.44 -35.79
N LEU A 633 -5.74 25.03 -34.61
CA LEU A 633 -4.52 24.79 -33.82
C LEU A 633 -4.39 23.40 -33.18
N SER A 634 -5.52 22.71 -32.94
CA SER A 634 -5.53 21.43 -32.23
C SER A 634 -4.91 20.26 -33.01
N LYS A 635 -4.51 20.47 -34.27
CA LYS A 635 -3.95 19.41 -35.14
C LYS A 635 -2.42 19.37 -35.21
N TYR A 636 -1.69 20.39 -34.74
CA TYR A 636 -0.25 20.45 -34.95
C TYR A 636 0.52 20.79 -33.66
N THR A 637 1.56 20.02 -33.37
CA THR A 637 2.53 20.34 -32.32
C THR A 637 3.39 21.53 -32.72
N LEU A 638 3.92 22.25 -31.73
CA LEU A 638 4.85 23.37 -31.95
C LEU A 638 6.09 22.95 -32.76
N LYS A 639 6.54 21.71 -32.57
CA LYS A 639 7.62 21.11 -33.35
C LYS A 639 7.25 20.98 -34.82
N ALA A 640 6.10 20.37 -35.13
CA ALA A 640 5.62 20.20 -36.50
C ALA A 640 5.40 21.55 -37.21
N LEU A 641 4.84 22.54 -36.51
CA LEU A 641 4.69 23.91 -37.01
C LEU A 641 6.03 24.56 -37.35
N SER A 642 7.06 24.36 -36.52
CA SER A 642 8.39 24.90 -36.77
C SER A 642 9.08 24.27 -37.99
N GLU A 643 8.92 22.96 -38.19
CA GLU A 643 9.47 22.22 -39.33
C GLU A 643 8.79 22.65 -40.64
N GLN A 644 7.46 22.78 -40.64
CA GLN A 644 6.71 23.29 -41.80
C GLN A 644 7.07 24.73 -42.17
N CYS A 645 7.56 25.52 -41.21
CA CYS A 645 8.02 26.89 -41.45
C CYS A 645 9.52 26.98 -41.77
N GLY A 646 10.18 25.85 -42.04
CA GLY A 646 11.56 25.79 -42.55
C GLY A 646 12.66 25.76 -41.48
N PHE A 647 12.33 25.50 -40.21
CA PHE A 647 13.33 25.29 -39.16
C PHE A 647 13.76 23.82 -39.06
N ASN A 648 15.07 23.56 -39.14
CA ASN A 648 15.66 22.21 -39.04
C ASN A 648 16.05 21.80 -37.60
N SER A 649 15.87 22.69 -36.61
CA SER A 649 16.30 22.43 -35.23
C SER A 649 15.47 23.21 -34.22
N LYS A 650 15.02 22.53 -33.16
CA LYS A 650 14.31 23.12 -32.01
C LYS A 650 15.13 24.24 -31.37
N THR A 651 16.44 24.04 -31.17
CA THR A 651 17.32 25.04 -30.55
C THR A 651 17.42 26.31 -31.39
N THR A 652 17.51 26.18 -32.72
CA THR A 652 17.53 27.32 -33.64
C THR A 652 16.18 28.04 -33.65
N PHE A 653 15.07 27.29 -33.71
CA PHE A 653 13.72 27.85 -33.64
C PHE A 653 13.51 28.68 -32.37
N TYR A 654 13.79 28.11 -31.19
CA TYR A 654 13.59 28.80 -29.90
C TYR A 654 14.43 30.07 -29.79
N ARG A 655 15.71 30.01 -30.19
CA ARG A 655 16.61 31.17 -30.18
C ARG A 655 16.15 32.26 -31.13
N VAL A 656 15.82 31.91 -32.38
CA VAL A 656 15.38 32.86 -33.41
C VAL A 656 14.04 33.47 -33.04
N PHE A 657 13.07 32.66 -32.59
CA PHE A 657 11.76 33.15 -32.18
C PHE A 657 11.89 34.14 -31.02
N LYS A 658 12.65 33.81 -29.96
CA LYS A 658 12.90 34.72 -28.84
C LYS A 658 13.57 36.03 -29.29
N ASN A 659 14.53 35.97 -30.21
CA ASN A 659 15.19 37.16 -30.73
C ASN A 659 14.23 38.08 -31.51
N VAL A 660 13.24 37.52 -32.21
CA VAL A 660 12.29 38.28 -33.03
C VAL A 660 11.08 38.76 -32.22
N THR A 661 10.62 38.00 -31.23
CA THR A 661 9.39 38.30 -30.47
C THR A 661 9.64 38.84 -29.06
N GLY A 662 10.88 38.77 -28.57
CA GLY A 662 11.28 39.13 -27.20
C GLY A 662 10.99 38.03 -26.16
N MET A 663 10.29 36.95 -26.52
CA MET A 663 9.88 35.89 -25.60
C MET A 663 9.91 34.49 -26.25
N PRO A 664 10.10 33.41 -25.48
CA PRO A 664 10.04 32.05 -26.02
C PRO A 664 8.67 31.69 -26.62
N PRO A 665 8.60 30.75 -27.59
CA PRO A 665 7.35 30.33 -28.24
C PRO A 665 6.22 29.94 -27.27
N MET A 666 6.54 29.16 -26.22
CA MET A 666 5.56 28.72 -25.23
C MET A 666 4.94 29.87 -24.43
N GLU A 667 5.75 30.87 -24.08
CA GLU A 667 5.29 32.07 -23.38
C GLU A 667 4.42 32.94 -24.30
N TYR A 668 4.77 33.00 -25.59
CA TYR A 668 3.97 33.67 -26.62
C TYR A 668 2.59 33.01 -26.81
N CYS A 669 2.51 31.67 -26.83
CA CYS A 669 1.23 30.95 -26.90
C CYS A 669 0.38 31.16 -25.65
N LYS A 670 0.98 31.12 -24.46
CA LYS A 670 0.28 31.40 -23.19
C LYS A 670 -0.29 32.82 -23.16
N LYS A 671 0.45 33.81 -23.64
CA LYS A 671 -0.02 35.21 -23.71
C LYS A 671 -1.24 35.39 -24.62
N LEU A 672 -1.41 34.51 -25.62
CA LEU A 672 -2.53 34.52 -26.56
C LEU A 672 -3.66 33.54 -26.17
N ASN A 673 -3.61 32.91 -24.98
CA ASN A 673 -4.54 31.87 -24.54
C ASN A 673 -4.66 30.68 -25.51
N LEU A 674 -3.57 30.33 -26.20
CA LEU A 674 -3.52 29.20 -27.12
C LEU A 674 -3.07 27.94 -26.38
N VAL A 675 -3.89 26.87 -26.44
CA VAL A 675 -3.53 25.54 -25.94
C VAL A 675 -2.76 24.83 -27.05
N VAL A 676 -1.44 24.68 -26.90
CA VAL A 676 -0.58 23.98 -27.88
C VAL A 676 0.25 22.94 -27.18
N ASP A 677 0.23 21.73 -27.71
CA ASP A 677 1.03 20.61 -27.24
C ASP A 677 2.47 20.70 -27.78
N GLU A 678 3.45 20.57 -26.88
CA GLU A 678 4.86 20.77 -27.20
C GLU A 678 5.46 19.54 -27.90
N ASN A 679 5.01 18.33 -27.55
CA ASN A 679 5.63 17.09 -28.00
C ASN A 679 4.66 16.04 -28.58
N GLY A 680 3.33 16.22 -28.49
CA GLY A 680 2.38 15.28 -29.08
C GLY A 680 2.45 13.91 -28.43
N GLU A 681 2.24 13.87 -27.10
CA GLU A 681 2.04 12.64 -26.33
C GLU A 681 0.62 12.58 -25.77
#